data_AF-A0AAD8A1Y1-F1
#
_entry.id   AF-A0AAD8A1Y1-F1
#
_cell.length_a   1.000
_cell.length_b   1.000
_cell.length_c   1.000
_cell.angle_alpha   90.00
_cell.angle_beta   90.00
_cell.angle_gamma   90.00
#
_symmetry.space_group_name_H-M   'P 1'
#
loop_
_entity.id
_entity.type
_entity.pdbx_description
1 polymer ?
#
loop_
_entity_poly.entity_id
_entity_poly.type
_entity_poly.pdbx_seq_one_letter_code
_entity_poly.pdbx_strand_id
1 'polypeptide(L)'
;FTAEEARDLIQRYLTEHPDPNNENIVGYNNKKCWPRDARMRLMKHDVNLGRAVFWDIKNRLPRSTTTIQWENSFVSVYSKDNPNLLFNMSGFECRILPKCRTTHEEFTHRDGVWNLQNEVTKERTAQCFLRVDEESLQRFHNRVRQILMASGSTTFTKIVNKWNTALIGLMTYFREAVVNTQELLDLLVKCENKIQTRIKIGLNSKMPSRFPPVVFYTPKELGGLGMLSMGHVLIPQSDLRWSKQTDVGITHFRSGMSHDEDQLIPNLYRYIQPWESEFIDSQRVWAEYALKRQEANAQNRRLTLEDLEDSWDRGIPRINTLFQKDRHTLAYDKGWRIRTEFKQYQVLKQNPFWWTHQRHDGKLWNLNNYRTDMIQALGGVEGILEHTLFKGTYFPTWEGLFWEKASGFEESMKYKKLTNAQRSGLNQIPNRRFTLWWSPTINRANVYVGFQVQLDLTGIFMHGKIPTLKISLIQIFRAHLWQKVHESIVMDLCQVFDQELDALEIETVQKETIHPRKSYKMNSSCADILLFAAYKWNVSRPSLLADSKDTMDNTTTQKYWIDVQLRWGDYDSHDIERYARAKFLDYTTDNMSIYPSPTGLLIAIDLAYNLHSAYGNWYPGCKPLIQQAMAKIMKANPALYVLRERIRKALQLYSSEPTEPYLSSQNYGELFSNQIIWFVDDTNVYRVTIHKTFEGNLTTKPINGAIFIFNPRTGQLFLKIIHTSVWAGQKRLGQLAKWKTAEEVAALIRSLPVEEQPKQIIVTRKGMLDPLEVHLLDFPNIVIKGSELQLPFQACLKVEKFGDLILKATEPQMVLFNLYDDWLKTISSYTAFSRLILILRALHVNTERTKVILKPDKTTITEPHHIWPTLTDEEWIKVEVQLKDLILADYGKKNNVNVASLTQSEIRDIILGMEISAPSAQRQQIAEIEKQTKEQSQLTATTTRTVNKHGDEIITSTTSNYETQTFSSKTEWRVRAISATNLHLRTNHIYVSSDDIKETGYTYILPKNVLKKFVTISDLRAQIAGYLYGISPPDNPQVKEIRLPEEMEPLGWIHTQPNELPQLSPQDITTHAKVMADNSSWDGEKTIIITCSFTPGSCSLTAYKLTPSGYEWGRQNTDKGNNPKGYLPSHYEKVQMLLSDRFLGFFMVPTQGSWNYNFMGVRHDPNMKYELQLCNPKEFYHEVHRPAHFLNFSSLEDGDGVGADREDMYA
;
A
#
# COMPACT_ATOMS: atom_id res chain seq x y z
N PHE A 1 26.15 -48.02 24.17
CA PHE A 1 26.90 -49.26 24.42
C PHE A 1 27.56 -49.16 25.77
N THR A 2 27.33 -50.15 26.63
CA THR A 2 28.21 -50.40 27.79
C THR A 2 29.55 -50.95 27.30
N ALA A 3 30.55 -51.03 28.19
CA ALA A 3 31.86 -51.56 27.83
C ALA A 3 31.81 -53.04 27.38
N GLU A 4 30.88 -53.82 27.93
CA GLU A 4 30.70 -55.24 27.57
C GLU A 4 30.05 -55.39 26.20
N GLU A 5 28.95 -54.66 25.94
CA GLU A 5 28.26 -54.67 24.64
C GLU A 5 29.18 -54.22 23.49
N ALA A 6 29.94 -53.14 23.71
CA ALA A 6 30.87 -52.62 22.70
C ALA A 6 31.96 -53.65 22.39
N ARG A 7 32.50 -54.31 23.42
CA ARG A 7 33.56 -55.32 23.27
C ARG A 7 33.05 -56.55 22.53
N ASP A 8 31.88 -57.06 22.89
CA ASP A 8 31.26 -58.21 22.23
C ASP A 8 30.99 -57.92 20.74
N LEU A 9 30.42 -56.75 20.43
CA LEU A 9 30.15 -56.36 19.05
C LEU A 9 31.43 -56.23 18.21
N ILE A 10 32.47 -55.61 18.76
CA ILE A 10 33.78 -55.51 18.11
C ILE A 10 34.37 -56.91 17.88
N GLN A 11 34.28 -57.79 18.88
CA GLN A 11 34.81 -59.15 18.79
C GLN A 11 34.12 -59.95 17.68
N ARG A 12 32.78 -59.88 17.59
CA ARG A 12 32.01 -60.51 16.51
C ARG A 12 32.41 -59.97 15.13
N TYR A 13 32.53 -58.65 14.99
CA TYR A 13 32.98 -58.05 13.74
C TYR A 13 34.39 -58.50 13.33
N LEU A 14 35.36 -58.48 14.26
CA LEU A 14 36.74 -58.89 13.98
C LEU A 14 36.88 -60.40 13.78
N THR A 15 35.91 -61.20 14.24
CA THR A 15 35.85 -62.65 13.97
C THR A 15 35.51 -62.90 12.50
N GLU A 16 34.56 -62.13 11.95
CA GLU A 16 34.12 -62.24 10.54
C GLU A 16 35.05 -61.48 9.59
N HIS A 17 35.63 -60.37 10.05
CA HIS A 17 36.51 -59.48 9.29
C HIS A 17 37.80 -59.17 10.08
N PRO A 18 38.76 -60.12 10.11
CA PRO A 18 39.99 -59.97 10.89
C PRO A 18 40.89 -58.85 10.35
N ASP A 19 41.42 -58.02 11.25
CA ASP A 19 42.40 -56.96 10.96
C ASP A 19 43.68 -57.15 11.81
N PRO A 20 44.55 -58.11 11.44
CA PRO A 20 45.79 -58.38 12.18
C PRO A 20 46.83 -57.26 12.03
N ASN A 21 46.75 -56.46 10.95
CA ASN A 21 47.72 -55.41 10.63
C ASN A 21 47.38 -54.04 11.24
N ASN A 22 46.24 -53.90 11.91
CA ASN A 22 45.72 -52.63 12.44
C ASN A 22 45.45 -51.58 11.34
N GLU A 23 45.01 -52.02 10.17
CA GLU A 23 44.76 -51.18 9.01
C GLU A 23 43.34 -50.59 8.99
N ASN A 24 42.47 -50.94 9.94
CA ASN A 24 41.09 -50.42 10.00
C ASN A 24 40.99 -48.88 10.09
N ILE A 25 42.05 -48.20 10.51
CA ILE A 25 42.15 -46.73 10.48
C ILE A 25 42.22 -46.17 9.05
N VAL A 26 42.77 -46.94 8.12
CA VAL A 26 42.89 -46.59 6.71
C VAL A 26 41.51 -46.70 6.06
N GLY A 27 41.12 -45.70 5.28
CA GLY A 27 39.79 -45.64 4.68
C GLY A 27 38.65 -45.38 5.68
N TYR A 28 38.93 -44.94 6.90
CA TYR A 28 37.90 -44.47 7.82
C TYR A 28 37.51 -43.02 7.48
N ASN A 29 36.26 -42.81 7.04
CA ASN A 29 35.76 -41.48 6.69
C ASN A 29 35.76 -40.55 7.91
N ASN A 30 36.29 -39.32 7.75
CA ASN A 30 36.36 -38.35 8.84
C ASN A 30 36.04 -36.92 8.34
N LYS A 31 35.51 -36.09 9.25
CA LYS A 31 35.02 -34.74 8.95
C LYS A 31 36.17 -33.73 8.95
N LYS A 32 36.78 -33.54 7.78
CA LYS A 32 37.96 -32.67 7.59
C LYS A 32 37.66 -31.17 7.74
N CYS A 33 36.39 -30.76 7.64
CA CYS A 33 35.93 -29.40 7.88
C CYS A 33 36.16 -28.93 9.33
N TRP A 34 36.31 -29.85 10.29
CA TRP A 34 36.66 -29.55 11.67
C TRP A 34 38.19 -29.60 11.89
N PRO A 35 38.75 -28.76 12.77
CA PRO A 35 40.13 -28.85 13.23
C PRO A 35 40.54 -30.25 13.71
N ARG A 36 41.85 -30.54 13.77
CA ARG A 36 42.35 -31.89 14.11
C ARG A 36 42.02 -32.35 15.53
N ASP A 37 41.96 -31.40 16.45
CA ASP A 37 41.55 -31.57 17.85
C ASP A 37 40.02 -31.71 18.01
N ALA A 38 39.25 -31.13 17.09
CA ALA A 38 37.79 -31.12 17.11
C ALA A 38 37.12 -32.26 16.32
N ARG A 39 37.85 -32.89 15.38
CA ARG A 39 37.39 -34.08 14.63
C ARG A 39 37.55 -35.36 15.46
N MET A 40 36.93 -36.46 15.01
CA MET A 40 37.06 -37.75 15.68
C MET A 40 38.51 -38.24 15.64
N ARG A 41 39.05 -38.61 16.80
CA ARG A 41 40.36 -39.26 16.98
C ARG A 41 40.24 -40.74 16.62
N LEU A 42 41.17 -41.23 15.83
CA LEU A 42 41.15 -42.59 15.29
C LEU A 42 41.89 -43.55 16.24
N MET A 43 41.26 -43.84 17.37
CA MET A 43 41.73 -44.87 18.31
C MET A 43 41.28 -46.25 17.83
N LYS A 44 42.13 -47.28 17.96
CA LYS A 44 41.83 -48.65 17.51
C LYS A 44 40.47 -49.15 18.01
N HIS A 45 40.18 -48.94 19.30
CA HIS A 45 38.91 -49.34 19.90
C HIS A 45 37.71 -48.67 19.23
N ASP A 46 37.72 -47.34 19.12
CA ASP A 46 36.61 -46.55 18.58
C ASP A 46 36.41 -46.79 17.08
N VAL A 47 37.50 -46.94 16.32
CA VAL A 47 37.45 -47.25 14.89
C VAL A 47 36.85 -48.64 14.64
N ASN A 48 37.28 -49.64 15.41
CA ASN A 48 36.72 -50.98 15.33
C ASN A 48 35.24 -50.98 15.75
N LEU A 49 34.87 -50.21 16.77
CA LEU A 49 33.46 -50.05 17.17
C LEU A 49 32.64 -49.44 16.04
N GLY A 50 33.14 -48.38 15.40
CA GLY A 50 32.45 -47.73 14.29
C GLY A 50 32.23 -48.66 13.10
N ARG A 51 33.25 -49.45 12.73
CA ARG A 51 33.13 -50.46 11.67
C ARG A 51 32.19 -51.61 12.06
N ALA A 52 32.25 -52.06 13.30
CA ALA A 52 31.39 -53.14 13.80
C ALA A 52 29.91 -52.74 13.82
N VAL A 53 29.60 -51.51 14.28
CA VAL A 53 28.23 -50.96 14.23
C VAL A 53 27.74 -50.86 12.79
N PHE A 54 28.57 -50.33 11.88
CA PHE A 54 28.19 -50.23 10.48
C PHE A 54 27.95 -51.61 9.84
N TRP A 55 28.82 -52.58 10.12
CA TRP A 55 28.70 -53.94 9.65
C TRP A 55 27.39 -54.59 10.12
N ASP A 56 27.07 -54.45 11.41
CA ASP A 56 25.83 -54.98 11.97
C ASP A 56 24.60 -54.35 11.32
N ILE A 57 24.57 -53.02 11.15
CA ILE A 57 23.48 -52.32 10.46
C ILE A 57 23.36 -52.75 8.99
N LYS A 58 24.50 -52.90 8.29
CA LYS A 58 24.52 -53.31 6.88
C LYS A 58 23.94 -54.71 6.70
N ASN A 59 24.16 -55.62 7.65
CA ASN A 59 23.67 -56.99 7.58
C ASN A 59 22.17 -57.11 7.88
N ARG A 60 21.55 -56.11 8.51
CA ARG A 60 20.10 -56.08 8.75
C ARG A 60 19.28 -55.73 7.50
N LEU A 61 19.93 -55.23 6.44
CA LEU A 61 19.25 -54.77 5.23
C LEU A 61 19.55 -55.67 4.04
N PRO A 62 18.52 -56.30 3.42
CA PRO A 62 18.70 -57.08 2.20
C PRO A 62 19.23 -56.20 1.06
N ARG A 63 20.28 -56.69 0.38
CA ARG A 63 20.88 -56.00 -0.77
C ARG A 63 19.90 -55.82 -1.95
N SER A 64 18.84 -56.63 -2.01
CA SER A 64 17.77 -56.51 -3.01
C SER A 64 16.90 -55.26 -2.83
N THR A 65 16.83 -54.69 -1.62
CA THR A 65 16.00 -53.53 -1.31
C THR A 65 16.81 -52.23 -1.39
N THR A 66 18.00 -52.22 -0.79
CA THR A 66 18.90 -51.06 -0.79
C THR A 66 20.34 -51.50 -0.55
N THR A 67 21.29 -50.60 -0.80
CA THR A 67 22.71 -50.83 -0.50
C THR A 67 23.23 -49.73 0.39
N ILE A 68 23.90 -50.11 1.48
CA ILE A 68 24.65 -49.19 2.33
C ILE A 68 26.14 -49.46 2.12
N GLN A 69 26.81 -48.45 1.57
CA GLN A 69 28.24 -48.45 1.28
C GLN A 69 28.99 -47.66 2.34
N TRP A 70 30.18 -48.14 2.70
CA TRP A 70 30.98 -47.51 3.74
C TRP A 70 31.45 -46.12 3.29
N GLU A 71 31.79 -46.01 2.01
CA GLU A 71 32.31 -44.83 1.32
C GLU A 71 31.36 -43.63 1.43
N ASN A 72 30.05 -43.87 1.43
CA ASN A 72 28.99 -42.85 1.51
C ASN A 72 28.47 -42.64 2.95
N SER A 73 29.07 -43.32 3.93
CA SER A 73 28.63 -43.27 5.33
C SER A 73 29.69 -42.63 6.22
N PHE A 74 29.25 -42.14 7.38
CA PHE A 74 30.13 -41.59 8.40
C PHE A 74 29.66 -42.07 9.78
N VAL A 75 30.59 -42.60 10.57
CA VAL A 75 30.32 -43.05 11.94
C VAL A 75 31.20 -42.27 12.90
N SER A 76 30.58 -41.55 13.84
CA SER A 76 31.25 -40.84 14.93
C SER A 76 31.06 -41.60 16.24
N VAL A 77 32.15 -41.83 16.96
CA VAL A 77 32.11 -42.47 18.29
C VAL A 77 32.49 -41.45 19.35
N TYR A 78 31.60 -41.22 20.30
CA TYR A 78 31.88 -40.49 21.54
C TYR A 78 32.32 -41.49 22.61
N SER A 79 33.54 -41.34 23.14
CA SER A 79 34.17 -42.29 24.05
C SER A 79 35.04 -41.55 25.07
N LYS A 80 35.66 -42.24 26.02
CA LYS A 80 36.66 -41.63 26.93
C LYS A 80 37.77 -40.87 26.19
N ASP A 81 38.16 -41.33 25.00
CA ASP A 81 39.24 -40.72 24.21
C ASP A 81 38.73 -39.66 23.22
N ASN A 82 37.44 -39.75 22.85
CA ASN A 82 36.77 -38.87 21.89
C ASN A 82 35.72 -37.94 22.55
N PRO A 83 36.04 -36.63 22.76
CA PRO A 83 35.15 -35.68 23.44
C PRO A 83 34.03 -35.10 22.57
N ASN A 84 34.11 -35.26 21.26
CA ASN A 84 33.17 -34.67 20.31
C ASN A 84 32.26 -35.73 19.70
N LEU A 85 30.98 -35.40 19.56
CA LEU A 85 30.04 -36.17 18.74
C LEU A 85 29.75 -35.39 17.46
N LEU A 86 29.98 -36.01 16.31
CA LEU A 86 29.93 -35.37 14.99
C LEU A 86 28.82 -35.99 14.13
N PHE A 87 28.07 -35.15 13.43
CA PHE A 87 27.10 -35.60 12.44
C PHE A 87 26.81 -34.50 11.42
N ASN A 88 26.16 -34.86 10.31
CA ASN A 88 25.68 -33.92 9.31
C ASN A 88 24.20 -34.18 9.04
N MET A 89 23.39 -33.12 9.05
CA MET A 89 21.95 -33.20 8.83
C MET A 89 21.47 -31.98 8.06
N SER A 90 20.71 -32.22 6.98
CA SER A 90 20.05 -31.18 6.17
C SER A 90 21.00 -30.07 5.70
N GLY A 91 22.27 -30.40 5.43
CA GLY A 91 23.31 -29.44 4.99
C GLY A 91 24.07 -28.75 6.12
N PHE A 92 23.72 -29.00 7.38
CA PHE A 92 24.48 -28.52 8.54
C PHE A 92 25.46 -29.59 9.01
N GLU A 93 26.70 -29.18 9.23
CA GLU A 93 27.70 -29.98 9.93
C GLU A 93 27.69 -29.59 11.41
N CYS A 94 27.42 -30.56 12.28
CA CYS A 94 27.19 -30.35 13.69
C CYS A 94 28.26 -31.05 14.52
N ARG A 95 28.77 -30.35 15.54
CA ARG A 95 29.68 -30.89 16.55
C ARG A 95 29.15 -30.61 17.94
N ILE A 96 28.82 -31.66 18.68
CA ILE A 96 28.40 -31.56 20.08
C ILE A 96 29.60 -31.77 20.99
N LEU A 97 29.82 -30.82 21.90
CA LEU A 97 30.81 -30.89 22.98
C LEU A 97 30.09 -30.76 24.33
N PRO A 98 30.04 -31.84 25.13
CA PRO A 98 29.48 -31.80 26.48
C PRO A 98 30.33 -30.97 27.45
N LYS A 99 29.68 -30.21 28.33
CA LYS A 99 30.32 -29.34 29.34
C LYS A 99 31.27 -30.10 30.26
N CYS A 100 30.91 -31.34 30.62
CA CYS A 100 31.73 -32.20 31.48
C CYS A 100 33.11 -32.56 30.91
N ARG A 101 33.34 -32.28 29.62
CA ARG A 101 34.59 -32.62 28.91
C ARG A 101 35.39 -31.40 28.44
N THR A 102 34.96 -30.20 28.81
CA THR A 102 35.66 -28.95 28.47
C THR A 102 36.82 -28.70 29.44
N THR A 103 38.01 -28.39 28.94
CA THR A 103 39.24 -28.18 29.74
C THR A 103 39.42 -26.76 30.30
N HIS A 104 38.57 -25.80 29.92
CA HIS A 104 38.58 -24.42 30.42
C HIS A 104 37.22 -24.04 31.00
N GLU A 105 37.21 -23.33 32.13
CA GLU A 105 36.00 -22.81 32.75
C GLU A 105 35.43 -21.63 31.95
N GLU A 106 34.11 -21.66 31.81
CA GLU A 106 33.20 -20.67 31.21
C GLU A 106 32.91 -20.75 29.69
N PHE A 107 31.65 -21.05 29.39
CA PHE A 107 31.09 -21.00 28.03
C PHE A 107 30.88 -19.54 27.62
N THR A 108 31.66 -19.05 26.67
CA THR A 108 31.36 -17.77 26.02
C THR A 108 30.24 -17.95 25.00
N HIS A 109 29.19 -17.14 25.10
CA HIS A 109 28.14 -17.10 24.08
C HIS A 109 28.71 -16.50 22.81
N ARG A 110 28.81 -17.28 21.74
CA ARG A 110 29.25 -16.84 20.41
C ARG A 110 28.18 -17.18 19.39
N ASP A 111 27.98 -16.29 18.44
CA ASP A 111 27.08 -16.53 17.31
C ASP A 111 27.55 -17.77 16.51
N GLY A 112 26.62 -18.64 16.14
CA GLY A 112 26.92 -19.90 15.45
C GLY A 112 27.09 -21.13 16.36
N VAL A 113 26.84 -20.98 17.66
CA VAL A 113 26.87 -22.09 18.63
C VAL A 113 25.54 -22.17 19.37
N TRP A 114 24.89 -23.33 19.31
CA TRP A 114 23.68 -23.60 20.10
C TRP A 114 24.06 -24.09 21.48
N ASN A 115 23.35 -23.59 22.50
CA ASN A 115 23.52 -24.05 23.87
C ASN A 115 22.45 -25.10 24.17
N LEU A 116 22.86 -26.37 24.27
CA LEU A 116 21.94 -27.45 24.55
C LEU A 116 21.59 -27.46 26.04
N GLN A 117 20.34 -27.12 26.34
CA GLN A 117 19.77 -27.15 27.67
C GLN A 117 19.16 -28.51 27.97
N ASN A 118 19.47 -29.08 29.13
CA ASN A 118 18.79 -30.27 29.60
C ASN A 118 17.38 -29.90 30.06
N GLU A 119 16.38 -30.58 29.52
CA GLU A 119 14.98 -30.29 29.83
C GLU A 119 14.62 -30.55 31.29
N VAL A 120 15.30 -31.49 31.97
CA VAL A 120 15.02 -31.86 33.37
C VAL A 120 15.65 -30.87 34.34
N THR A 121 16.96 -30.61 34.21
CA THR A 121 17.70 -29.75 35.16
C THR A 121 17.67 -28.27 34.78
N LYS A 122 17.24 -27.96 33.55
CA LYS A 122 17.32 -26.62 32.94
C LYS A 122 18.75 -26.06 32.85
N GLU A 123 19.77 -26.87 33.10
CA GLU A 123 21.16 -26.46 32.95
C GLU A 123 21.64 -26.56 31.49
N ARG A 124 22.57 -25.69 31.11
CA ARG A 124 23.28 -25.79 29.83
C ARG A 124 24.35 -26.87 29.91
N THR A 125 24.06 -28.05 29.37
CA THR A 125 24.91 -29.25 29.53
C THR A 125 25.87 -29.49 28.38
N ALA A 126 25.62 -28.91 27.19
CA ALA A 126 26.50 -29.07 26.03
C ALA A 126 26.41 -27.88 25.07
N GLN A 127 27.37 -27.78 24.17
CA GLN A 127 27.36 -26.84 23.05
C GLN A 127 27.36 -27.59 21.72
N CYS A 128 26.51 -27.15 20.79
CA CYS A 128 26.50 -27.63 19.41
C CYS A 128 27.05 -26.55 18.48
N PHE A 129 28.21 -26.82 17.90
CA PHE A 129 28.86 -25.94 16.93
C PHE A 129 28.34 -26.28 15.54
N LEU A 130 27.95 -25.25 14.78
CA LEU A 130 27.40 -25.40 13.44
C LEU A 130 28.36 -24.90 12.38
N ARG A 131 28.45 -25.62 11.26
CA ARG A 131 29.07 -25.18 10.01
C ARG A 131 28.18 -25.57 8.83
N VAL A 132 28.38 -24.92 7.69
CA VAL A 132 27.74 -25.32 6.43
C VAL A 132 28.54 -26.46 5.81
N ASP A 133 27.86 -27.45 5.26
CA ASP A 133 28.52 -28.58 4.60
C ASP A 133 29.14 -28.20 3.25
N GLU A 134 30.11 -29.02 2.82
CA GLU A 134 30.83 -28.82 1.55
C GLU A 134 29.88 -28.96 0.35
N GLU A 135 28.86 -29.83 0.43
CA GLU A 135 27.93 -30.02 -0.67
C GLU A 135 27.08 -28.78 -0.92
N SER A 136 26.53 -28.15 0.13
CA SER A 136 25.74 -26.92 -0.01
C SER A 136 26.60 -25.74 -0.44
N LEU A 137 27.87 -25.68 0.01
CA LEU A 137 28.87 -24.74 -0.50
C LEU A 137 29.02 -24.83 -2.02
N GLN A 138 29.24 -26.04 -2.55
CA GLN A 138 29.36 -26.26 -3.99
C GLN A 138 28.04 -25.99 -4.73
N ARG A 139 26.90 -26.37 -4.16
CA ARG A 139 25.57 -26.06 -4.74
C ARG A 139 25.37 -24.55 -4.88
N PHE A 140 25.73 -23.77 -3.86
CA PHE A 140 25.68 -22.31 -3.93
C PHE A 140 26.63 -21.75 -4.99
N HIS A 141 27.88 -22.23 -5.03
CA HIS A 141 28.84 -21.81 -6.05
C HIS A 141 28.33 -22.08 -7.47
N ASN A 142 27.83 -23.29 -7.71
CA ASN A 142 27.27 -23.70 -8.99
C ASN A 142 26.04 -22.89 -9.36
N ARG A 143 25.20 -22.53 -8.38
CA ARG A 143 24.05 -21.65 -8.60
C ARG A 143 24.49 -20.26 -9.08
N VAL A 144 25.50 -19.66 -8.45
CA VAL A 144 26.05 -18.37 -8.89
C VAL A 144 26.69 -18.48 -10.27
N ARG A 145 27.44 -19.56 -10.53
CA ARG A 145 28.02 -19.85 -11.85
C ARG A 145 26.94 -19.96 -12.92
N GLN A 146 25.82 -20.63 -12.64
CA GLN A 146 24.67 -20.72 -13.53
C GLN A 146 24.05 -19.34 -13.81
N ILE A 147 23.98 -18.45 -12.82
CA ILE A 147 23.49 -17.06 -13.02
C ILE A 147 24.38 -16.33 -14.02
N LEU A 148 25.71 -16.45 -13.87
CA LEU A 148 26.70 -15.83 -14.76
C LEU A 148 26.64 -16.41 -16.18
N MET A 149 26.51 -17.73 -16.33
CA MET A 149 26.43 -18.42 -17.62
C MET A 149 25.10 -18.16 -18.35
N ALA A 150 23.99 -18.09 -17.63
CA ALA A 150 22.67 -17.80 -18.21
C ALA A 150 22.51 -16.32 -18.64
N SER A 151 23.46 -15.45 -18.27
CA SER A 151 23.45 -14.03 -18.56
C SER A 151 24.05 -13.76 -19.95
N GLY A 152 23.31 -14.00 -21.04
CA GLY A 152 23.71 -13.61 -22.40
C GLY A 152 23.65 -12.10 -22.62
N SER A 153 22.47 -11.59 -23.01
CA SER A 153 22.12 -10.16 -23.12
C SER A 153 21.03 -9.76 -22.11
N THR A 154 21.14 -10.26 -20.88
CA THR A 154 20.16 -9.98 -19.82
C THR A 154 20.37 -8.60 -19.20
N THR A 155 19.33 -8.04 -18.60
CA THR A 155 19.43 -6.75 -17.90
C THR A 155 20.25 -6.89 -16.60
N PHE A 156 20.97 -5.83 -16.21
CA PHE A 156 21.77 -5.81 -14.97
C PHE A 156 20.90 -6.08 -13.74
N THR A 157 19.71 -5.49 -13.68
CA THR A 157 18.74 -5.70 -12.60
C THR A 157 18.31 -7.17 -12.46
N LYS A 158 18.16 -7.91 -13.56
CA LYS A 158 17.81 -9.35 -13.51
C LYS A 158 18.96 -10.20 -12.97
N ILE A 159 20.21 -9.85 -13.28
CA ILE A 159 21.38 -10.54 -12.74
C ILE A 159 21.43 -10.36 -11.22
N VAL A 160 21.30 -9.11 -10.76
CA VAL A 160 21.29 -8.77 -9.32
C VAL A 160 20.09 -9.39 -8.60
N ASN A 161 18.91 -9.42 -9.20
CA ASN A 161 17.75 -10.11 -8.60
C ASN A 161 17.99 -11.61 -8.38
N LYS A 162 18.62 -12.28 -9.35
CA LYS A 162 18.98 -13.69 -9.21
C LYS A 162 20.03 -13.89 -8.12
N TRP A 163 21.02 -12.99 -8.03
CA TRP A 163 22.00 -12.97 -6.95
C TRP A 163 21.32 -12.81 -5.59
N ASN A 164 20.51 -11.77 -5.40
CA ASN A 164 19.79 -11.51 -4.15
C ASN A 164 18.92 -12.71 -3.75
N THR A 165 18.23 -13.34 -4.70
CA THR A 165 17.40 -14.52 -4.40
C THR A 165 18.25 -15.71 -3.93
N ALA A 166 19.41 -15.93 -4.56
CA ALA A 166 20.33 -17.00 -4.16
C ALA A 166 20.98 -16.71 -2.80
N LEU A 167 21.39 -15.46 -2.56
CA LEU A 167 22.01 -15.03 -1.32
C LEU A 167 21.03 -15.09 -0.15
N ILE A 168 19.81 -14.56 -0.31
CA ILE A 168 18.76 -14.67 0.72
C ILE A 168 18.44 -16.14 0.98
N GLY A 169 18.27 -16.96 -0.07
CA GLY A 169 17.98 -18.39 0.09
C GLY A 169 19.04 -19.15 0.90
N LEU A 170 20.32 -18.78 0.75
CA LEU A 170 21.41 -19.32 1.55
C LEU A 170 21.38 -18.77 2.99
N MET A 171 21.35 -17.45 3.13
CA MET A 171 21.51 -16.77 4.42
C MET A 171 20.31 -16.98 5.36
N THR A 172 19.09 -17.08 4.84
CA THR A 172 17.90 -17.31 5.69
C THR A 172 17.74 -18.77 6.10
N TYR A 173 18.35 -19.70 5.35
CA TYR A 173 18.39 -21.12 5.69
C TYR A 173 19.51 -21.43 6.71
N PHE A 174 20.76 -21.05 6.42
CA PHE A 174 21.91 -21.40 7.27
C PHE A 174 22.15 -20.42 8.42
N ARG A 175 21.74 -19.15 8.28
CA ARG A 175 21.83 -18.08 9.28
C ARG A 175 23.21 -18.03 9.97
N GLU A 176 23.27 -18.46 11.22
CA GLU A 176 24.44 -18.43 12.10
C GLU A 176 25.57 -19.39 11.72
N ALA A 177 25.27 -20.51 11.02
CA ALA A 177 26.29 -21.46 10.57
C ALA A 177 27.26 -20.86 9.54
N VAL A 178 26.85 -19.79 8.84
CA VAL A 178 27.66 -19.09 7.84
C VAL A 178 28.88 -18.42 8.48
N VAL A 179 28.72 -17.85 9.67
CA VAL A 179 29.80 -17.12 10.36
C VAL A 179 30.97 -18.04 10.74
N ASN A 180 30.67 -19.26 11.15
CA ASN A 180 31.69 -20.26 11.49
C ASN A 180 32.38 -20.87 10.26
N THR A 181 31.82 -20.67 9.07
CA THR A 181 32.30 -21.30 7.83
C THR A 181 33.08 -20.29 7.00
N GLN A 182 34.37 -20.12 7.32
CA GLN A 182 35.26 -19.16 6.65
C GLN A 182 35.34 -19.35 5.12
N GLU A 183 35.37 -20.61 4.67
CA GLU A 183 35.38 -20.96 3.24
C GLU A 183 34.14 -20.40 2.50
N LEU A 184 32.98 -20.34 3.19
CA LEU A 184 31.77 -19.74 2.65
C LEU A 184 31.89 -18.23 2.53
N LEU A 185 32.46 -17.57 3.53
CA LEU A 185 32.66 -16.12 3.53
C LEU A 185 33.58 -15.69 2.38
N ASP A 186 34.70 -16.40 2.19
CA ASP A 186 35.58 -16.19 1.05
C ASP A 186 34.88 -16.40 -0.30
N LEU A 187 34.06 -17.45 -0.36
CA LEU A 187 33.28 -17.77 -1.55
C LEU A 187 32.24 -16.68 -1.87
N LEU A 188 31.57 -16.15 -0.85
CA LEU A 188 30.57 -15.08 -0.97
C LEU A 188 31.22 -13.81 -1.53
N VAL A 189 32.36 -13.39 -0.98
CA VAL A 189 33.13 -12.24 -1.48
C VAL A 189 33.58 -12.45 -2.93
N LYS A 190 34.08 -13.63 -3.28
CA LYS A 190 34.46 -13.97 -4.66
C LYS A 190 33.25 -13.93 -5.60
N CYS A 191 32.10 -14.46 -5.18
CA CYS A 191 30.89 -14.50 -5.98
C CYS A 191 30.29 -13.11 -6.22
N GLU A 192 30.22 -12.29 -5.18
CA GLU A 192 29.77 -10.89 -5.24
C GLU A 192 30.63 -10.09 -6.24
N ASN A 193 31.95 -10.19 -6.13
CA ASN A 193 32.87 -9.56 -7.07
C ASN A 193 32.70 -10.04 -8.51
N LYS A 194 32.40 -11.33 -8.73
CA LYS A 194 32.11 -11.87 -10.07
C LYS A 194 30.82 -11.30 -10.66
N ILE A 195 29.76 -11.16 -9.85
CA ILE A 195 28.50 -10.52 -10.28
C ILE A 195 28.75 -9.06 -10.67
N GLN A 196 29.43 -8.29 -9.82
CA GLN A 196 29.78 -6.90 -10.13
C GLN A 196 30.63 -6.81 -11.40
N THR A 197 31.64 -7.67 -11.55
CA THR A 197 32.50 -7.73 -12.74
C THR A 197 31.71 -8.03 -14.01
N ARG A 198 30.67 -8.86 -13.95
CA ARG A 198 29.78 -9.12 -15.10
C ARG A 198 29.06 -7.86 -15.56
N ILE A 199 28.62 -7.02 -14.63
CA ILE A 199 27.95 -5.74 -14.91
C ILE A 199 28.95 -4.74 -15.49
N LYS A 200 30.15 -4.65 -14.89
CA LYS A 200 31.28 -3.84 -15.38
C LYS A 200 31.62 -4.15 -16.84
N ILE A 201 31.74 -5.45 -17.19
CA ILE A 201 31.96 -5.91 -18.57
C ILE A 201 30.82 -5.47 -19.51
N GLY A 202 29.57 -5.52 -19.05
CA GLY A 202 28.42 -5.06 -19.85
C GLY A 202 28.44 -3.56 -20.17
N LEU A 203 29.17 -2.75 -19.40
CA LEU A 203 29.38 -1.32 -19.61
C LEU A 203 30.72 -1.00 -20.29
N ASN A 204 31.45 -2.04 -20.71
CA ASN A 204 32.74 -1.95 -21.40
C ASN A 204 33.83 -1.19 -20.59
N SER A 205 33.82 -1.34 -19.26
CA SER A 205 34.90 -0.85 -18.40
C SER A 205 35.04 -1.73 -17.17
N LYS A 206 36.28 -1.99 -16.74
CA LYS A 206 36.59 -2.70 -15.48
C LYS A 206 37.14 -1.78 -14.38
N MET A 207 37.27 -0.49 -14.66
CA MET A 207 37.98 0.43 -13.78
C MET A 207 37.19 0.72 -12.50
N PRO A 208 37.76 0.48 -11.30
CA PRO A 208 37.03 0.67 -10.03
C PRO A 208 36.46 2.09 -9.83
N SER A 209 37.16 3.14 -10.27
CA SER A 209 36.72 4.54 -10.11
C SER A 209 35.41 4.90 -10.84
N ARG A 210 35.05 4.16 -11.90
CA ARG A 210 33.75 4.31 -12.60
C ARG A 210 32.60 3.59 -11.91
N PHE A 211 32.90 2.73 -10.94
CA PHE A 211 31.95 1.83 -10.32
C PHE A 211 32.03 1.91 -8.79
N PRO A 212 31.71 3.08 -8.21
CA PRO A 212 31.61 3.20 -6.77
C PRO A 212 30.49 2.29 -6.22
N PRO A 213 30.57 1.89 -4.94
CA PRO A 213 29.59 0.98 -4.31
C PRO A 213 28.13 1.43 -4.49
N VAL A 214 27.90 2.74 -4.49
CA VAL A 214 26.57 3.37 -4.67
C VAL A 214 25.83 2.86 -5.91
N VAL A 215 26.54 2.58 -7.02
CA VAL A 215 25.91 2.11 -8.27
C VAL A 215 25.31 0.70 -8.11
N PHE A 216 25.90 -0.15 -7.26
CA PHE A 216 25.45 -1.53 -7.05
C PHE A 216 24.42 -1.64 -5.92
N TYR A 217 24.67 -0.96 -4.80
CA TYR A 217 23.91 -1.19 -3.56
C TYR A 217 22.74 -0.23 -3.36
N THR A 218 22.70 0.90 -4.09
CA THR A 218 21.53 1.80 -4.05
C THR A 218 20.26 1.02 -4.38
N PRO A 219 19.17 1.18 -3.59
CA PRO A 219 17.89 0.53 -3.86
C PRO A 219 17.32 0.87 -5.24
N LYS A 220 16.44 0.02 -5.76
CA LYS A 220 15.90 0.17 -7.13
C LYS A 220 14.98 1.37 -7.27
N GLU A 221 14.37 1.75 -6.17
CA GLU A 221 13.48 2.91 -6.04
C GLU A 221 14.24 4.20 -6.39
N LEU A 222 15.53 4.28 -6.04
CA LEU A 222 16.44 5.38 -6.38
C LEU A 222 17.26 5.12 -7.66
N GLY A 223 16.83 4.17 -8.51
CA GLY A 223 17.46 3.85 -9.79
C GLY A 223 18.74 3.01 -9.72
N GLY A 224 19.11 2.51 -8.53
CA GLY A 224 20.21 1.57 -8.35
C GLY A 224 19.86 0.12 -8.70
N LEU A 225 20.81 -0.79 -8.50
CA LEU A 225 20.59 -2.23 -8.75
C LEU A 225 19.95 -2.95 -7.56
N GLY A 226 20.06 -2.38 -6.36
CA GLY A 226 19.58 -2.96 -5.10
C GLY A 226 20.25 -4.29 -4.78
N MET A 227 21.56 -4.41 -5.04
CA MET A 227 22.32 -5.60 -4.68
C MET A 227 22.40 -5.74 -3.16
N LEU A 228 22.22 -6.95 -2.64
CA LEU A 228 22.46 -7.23 -1.22
C LEU A 228 23.92 -7.64 -1.03
N SER A 229 24.57 -7.01 -0.05
CA SER A 229 25.98 -7.25 0.30
C SER A 229 26.11 -8.23 1.46
N MET A 230 27.10 -9.11 1.33
CA MET A 230 27.63 -9.92 2.43
C MET A 230 29.16 -9.71 2.59
N GLY A 231 29.78 -8.95 1.69
CA GLY A 231 31.20 -8.57 1.76
C GLY A 231 31.46 -7.27 2.55
N HIS A 232 32.71 -7.10 2.98
CA HIS A 232 33.20 -5.88 3.62
C HIS A 232 33.64 -4.87 2.54
N VAL A 233 32.73 -3.97 2.14
CA VAL A 233 33.00 -2.93 1.14
C VAL A 233 33.03 -1.57 1.82
N LEU A 234 34.17 -0.86 1.68
CA LEU A 234 34.37 0.51 2.15
C LEU A 234 33.77 1.51 1.15
N ILE A 235 33.21 2.60 1.68
CA ILE A 235 32.71 3.73 0.88
C ILE A 235 33.79 4.82 0.86
N PRO A 236 34.33 5.21 -0.32
CA PRO A 236 35.31 6.28 -0.40
C PRO A 236 34.72 7.64 0.02
N GLN A 237 35.45 8.40 0.84
CA GLN A 237 35.02 9.73 1.31
C GLN A 237 34.79 10.74 0.16
N SER A 238 35.45 10.56 -0.99
CA SER A 238 35.22 11.37 -2.18
C SER A 238 33.81 11.23 -2.76
N ASP A 239 33.15 10.11 -2.49
CA ASP A 239 31.82 9.77 -3.00
C ASP A 239 30.69 10.28 -2.07
N LEU A 240 31.02 10.95 -0.95
CA LEU A 240 30.05 11.54 -0.01
C LEU A 240 29.88 13.06 -0.18
N ARG A 241 30.30 13.63 -1.30
CA ARG A 241 30.16 15.06 -1.62
C ARG A 241 28.88 15.34 -2.39
N TRP A 242 28.17 16.41 -2.03
CA TRP A 242 27.01 16.91 -2.77
C TRP A 242 26.83 18.43 -2.66
N SER A 243 26.02 19.02 -3.54
CA SER A 243 25.77 20.46 -3.63
C SER A 243 24.28 20.79 -3.78
N LYS A 244 23.85 22.03 -3.49
CA LYS A 244 22.48 22.47 -3.74
C LYS A 244 22.45 23.93 -4.18
N GLN A 245 21.77 24.19 -5.31
CA GLN A 245 21.44 25.53 -5.77
C GLN A 245 20.25 26.06 -4.97
N THR A 246 20.37 27.29 -4.48
CA THR A 246 19.28 28.05 -3.84
C THR A 246 19.08 29.36 -4.60
N ASP A 247 18.01 30.08 -4.29
CA ASP A 247 17.74 31.41 -4.87
C ASP A 247 18.81 32.45 -4.51
N VAL A 248 19.60 32.20 -3.44
CA VAL A 248 20.68 33.09 -2.97
C VAL A 248 22.06 32.68 -3.51
N GLY A 249 22.29 31.40 -3.83
CA GLY A 249 23.58 30.89 -4.32
C GLY A 249 23.76 29.38 -4.23
N ILE A 250 24.99 28.89 -4.45
CA ILE A 250 25.34 27.45 -4.40
C ILE A 250 25.93 27.09 -3.04
N THR A 251 25.37 26.07 -2.41
CA THR A 251 25.90 25.50 -1.16
C THR A 251 26.57 24.16 -1.42
N HIS A 252 27.72 23.91 -0.80
CA HIS A 252 28.46 22.66 -0.91
C HIS A 252 28.53 21.94 0.44
N PHE A 253 28.27 20.64 0.43
CA PHE A 253 28.34 19.78 1.60
C PHE A 253 29.42 18.70 1.39
N ARG A 254 30.17 18.44 2.45
CA ARG A 254 31.14 17.34 2.53
C ARG A 254 30.89 16.63 3.85
N SER A 255 30.47 15.37 3.79
CA SER A 255 30.34 14.54 5.00
C SER A 255 31.75 14.32 5.57
N GLY A 256 32.10 15.07 6.62
CA GLY A 256 33.46 15.07 7.17
C GLY A 256 33.68 16.00 8.36
N MET A 257 32.62 16.54 8.98
CA MET A 257 32.74 17.32 10.21
C MET A 257 32.15 16.62 11.45
N SER A 258 31.59 15.40 11.33
CA SER A 258 30.94 14.75 12.49
C SER A 258 30.81 13.20 12.51
N HIS A 259 31.44 12.43 11.61
CA HIS A 259 31.38 10.95 11.66
C HIS A 259 32.75 10.29 11.45
N ASP A 260 33.00 9.19 12.16
CA ASP A 260 34.21 8.35 12.14
C ASP A 260 34.60 7.92 10.72
N GLU A 261 35.90 7.88 10.44
CA GLU A 261 36.51 7.98 9.10
C GLU A 261 36.21 6.83 8.11
N ASP A 262 35.52 5.74 8.50
CA ASP A 262 35.32 4.52 7.70
C ASP A 262 33.86 3.99 7.68
N GLN A 263 32.97 4.64 6.92
CA GLN A 263 31.58 4.15 6.76
C GLN A 263 31.52 2.87 5.89
N LEU A 264 31.02 1.78 6.46
CA LEU A 264 30.92 0.46 5.81
C LEU A 264 29.52 0.18 5.26
N ILE A 265 29.46 -0.60 4.19
CA ILE A 265 28.19 -1.12 3.65
C ILE A 265 27.54 -2.09 4.65
N PRO A 266 26.23 -1.95 4.95
CA PRO A 266 25.51 -2.87 5.83
C PRO A 266 25.58 -4.33 5.36
N ASN A 267 25.88 -5.22 6.31
CA ASN A 267 25.99 -6.65 6.07
C ASN A 267 24.64 -7.36 6.32
N LEU A 268 24.18 -8.16 5.34
CA LEU A 268 22.91 -8.89 5.41
C LEU A 268 22.76 -9.76 6.66
N TYR A 269 23.85 -10.33 7.19
CA TYR A 269 23.83 -11.20 8.37
C TYR A 269 23.16 -10.54 9.59
N ARG A 270 23.39 -9.24 9.81
CA ARG A 270 22.85 -8.51 10.96
C ARG A 270 21.33 -8.32 10.92
N TYR A 271 20.71 -8.53 9.77
CA TYR A 271 19.28 -8.32 9.55
C TYR A 271 18.49 -9.64 9.53
N ILE A 272 19.15 -10.76 9.79
CA ILE A 272 18.53 -12.07 9.88
C ILE A 272 18.73 -12.57 11.31
N GLN A 273 17.62 -12.76 12.03
CA GLN A 273 17.66 -13.28 13.39
C GLN A 273 18.22 -14.71 13.41
N PRO A 274 19.14 -15.10 14.29
CA PRO A 274 19.65 -16.48 14.39
C PRO A 274 18.54 -17.50 14.70
N TRP A 275 18.74 -18.79 14.35
CA TRP A 275 17.71 -19.82 14.59
C TRP A 275 17.48 -20.07 16.07
N GLU A 276 18.54 -20.09 16.87
CA GLU A 276 18.44 -20.24 18.33
C GLU A 276 17.50 -19.21 18.95
N SER A 277 17.68 -17.93 18.60
CA SER A 277 16.86 -16.84 19.10
C SER A 277 15.40 -16.98 18.65
N GLU A 278 15.16 -17.40 17.41
CA GLU A 278 13.81 -17.64 16.89
C GLU A 278 13.10 -18.82 17.57
N PHE A 279 13.83 -19.89 17.90
CA PHE A 279 13.26 -21.03 18.62
C PHE A 279 12.90 -20.67 20.06
N ILE A 280 13.77 -19.93 20.75
CA ILE A 280 13.51 -19.43 22.11
C ILE A 280 12.30 -18.49 22.11
N ASP A 281 12.27 -17.52 21.19
CA ASP A 281 11.12 -16.60 21.05
C ASP A 281 9.85 -17.36 20.69
N SER A 282 9.93 -18.38 19.84
CA SER A 282 8.78 -19.19 19.45
C SER A 282 8.18 -19.95 20.63
N GLN A 283 9.01 -20.60 21.45
CA GLN A 283 8.53 -21.29 22.65
C GLN A 283 7.79 -20.34 23.59
N ARG A 284 8.37 -19.15 23.82
CA ARG A 284 7.76 -18.11 24.66
C ARG A 284 6.42 -17.63 24.10
N VAL A 285 6.40 -17.21 22.84
CA VAL A 285 5.20 -16.64 22.19
C VAL A 285 4.07 -17.66 22.11
N TRP A 286 4.36 -18.92 21.78
CA TRP A 286 3.33 -19.96 21.71
C TRP A 286 2.82 -20.37 23.09
N ALA A 287 3.66 -20.30 24.14
CA ALA A 287 3.21 -20.49 25.51
C ALA A 287 2.30 -19.34 25.99
N GLU A 288 2.68 -18.09 25.72
CA GLU A 288 1.86 -16.90 26.00
C GLU A 288 0.51 -16.98 25.28
N TYR A 289 0.51 -17.36 24.00
CA TYR A 289 -0.72 -17.58 23.24
C TYR A 289 -1.62 -18.66 23.86
N ALA A 290 -1.04 -19.78 24.31
CA ALA A 290 -1.79 -20.85 24.94
C ALA A 290 -2.46 -20.39 26.25
N LEU A 291 -1.74 -19.60 27.06
CA LEU A 291 -2.27 -19.00 28.29
C LEU A 291 -3.39 -17.99 27.97
N LYS A 292 -3.14 -17.02 27.08
CA LYS A 292 -4.15 -16.03 26.63
C LYS A 292 -5.41 -16.72 26.10
N ARG A 293 -5.26 -17.83 25.37
CA ARG A 293 -6.39 -18.64 24.87
C ARG A 293 -7.15 -19.34 26.00
N GLN A 294 -6.46 -19.86 27.01
CA GLN A 294 -7.10 -20.47 28.18
C GLN A 294 -7.87 -19.42 28.99
N GLU A 295 -7.29 -18.25 29.22
CA GLU A 295 -7.94 -17.11 29.90
C GLU A 295 -9.19 -16.65 29.15
N ALA A 296 -9.10 -16.51 27.82
CA ALA A 296 -10.23 -16.16 26.99
C ALA A 296 -11.37 -17.19 27.12
N ASN A 297 -11.05 -18.48 27.06
CA ASN A 297 -12.02 -19.55 27.25
C ASN A 297 -12.63 -19.56 28.66
N ALA A 298 -11.82 -19.32 29.71
CA ALA A 298 -12.30 -19.25 31.09
C ALA A 298 -13.27 -18.08 31.31
N GLN A 299 -13.06 -16.98 30.60
CA GLN A 299 -13.94 -15.81 30.58
C GLN A 299 -15.08 -15.93 29.55
N ASN A 300 -15.23 -17.07 28.86
CA ASN A 300 -16.18 -17.27 27.76
C ASN A 300 -16.10 -16.19 26.66
N ARG A 301 -14.91 -15.58 26.47
CA ARG A 301 -14.61 -14.63 25.40
C ARG A 301 -13.80 -15.28 24.29
N ARG A 302 -13.87 -14.70 23.09
CA ARG A 302 -13.01 -15.08 21.97
C ARG A 302 -11.78 -14.17 21.95
N LEU A 303 -10.62 -14.76 21.72
CA LEU A 303 -9.37 -14.01 21.50
C LEU A 303 -9.46 -13.18 20.22
N THR A 304 -9.18 -11.88 20.29
CA THR A 304 -9.15 -10.98 19.14
C THR A 304 -7.71 -10.75 18.67
N LEU A 305 -7.56 -10.04 17.54
CA LEU A 305 -6.23 -9.70 17.01
C LEU A 305 -5.47 -8.75 17.95
N GLU A 306 -6.18 -7.86 18.64
CA GLU A 306 -5.60 -6.83 19.51
C GLU A 306 -4.85 -7.44 20.69
N ASP A 307 -5.31 -8.59 21.18
CA ASP A 307 -4.65 -9.32 22.28
C ASP A 307 -3.24 -9.87 21.90
N LEU A 308 -2.90 -9.91 20.61
CA LEU A 308 -1.68 -10.56 20.06
C LEU A 308 -0.82 -9.67 19.17
N GLU A 309 -1.06 -8.36 19.16
CA GLU A 309 -0.32 -7.41 18.29
C GLU A 309 1.18 -7.35 18.64
N ASP A 310 1.51 -7.48 19.94
CA ASP A 310 2.87 -7.52 20.48
C ASP A 310 3.77 -8.62 19.89
N SER A 311 3.15 -9.70 19.44
CA SER A 311 3.80 -10.94 19.03
C SER A 311 3.52 -11.29 17.55
N TRP A 312 2.85 -10.42 16.80
CA TRP A 312 2.29 -10.68 15.47
C TRP A 312 3.25 -11.32 14.45
N ASP A 313 4.48 -10.80 14.38
CA ASP A 313 5.52 -11.28 13.44
C ASP A 313 6.52 -12.25 14.08
N ARG A 314 6.20 -12.82 15.25
CA ARG A 314 7.06 -13.75 15.99
C ARG A 314 6.54 -15.19 15.97
N GLY A 315 7.43 -16.11 16.32
CA GLY A 315 7.15 -17.53 16.47
C GLY A 315 7.27 -18.36 15.19
N ILE A 316 7.50 -19.66 15.35
CA ILE A 316 7.56 -20.64 14.26
C ILE A 316 6.60 -21.79 14.61
N PRO A 317 5.43 -21.88 13.95
CA PRO A 317 4.92 -20.97 12.90
C PRO A 317 4.65 -19.54 13.40
N ARG A 318 4.63 -18.55 12.51
CA ARG A 318 4.33 -17.15 12.86
C ARG A 318 2.90 -17.02 13.39
N ILE A 319 2.69 -16.27 14.48
CA ILE A 319 1.37 -16.19 15.13
C ILE A 319 0.29 -15.59 14.21
N ASN A 320 0.66 -14.65 13.33
CA ASN A 320 -0.23 -14.04 12.35
C ASN A 320 -0.90 -15.05 11.38
N THR A 321 -0.34 -16.26 11.24
CA THR A 321 -0.94 -17.33 10.43
C THR A 321 -2.31 -17.77 10.96
N LEU A 322 -2.59 -17.57 12.26
CA LEU A 322 -3.88 -17.89 12.88
C LEU A 322 -5.05 -17.04 12.35
N PHE A 323 -4.76 -15.86 11.79
CA PHE A 323 -5.74 -14.86 11.35
C PHE A 323 -5.78 -14.70 9.82
N GLN A 324 -5.16 -15.61 9.07
CA GLN A 324 -5.24 -15.62 7.61
C GLN A 324 -6.64 -15.99 7.12
N LYS A 325 -7.07 -15.37 6.01
CA LYS A 325 -8.37 -15.65 5.37
C LYS A 325 -8.52 -17.11 4.95
N ASP A 326 -7.45 -17.71 4.42
CA ASP A 326 -7.47 -19.06 3.84
C ASP A 326 -7.16 -20.17 4.86
N ARG A 327 -7.10 -19.85 6.16
CA ARG A 327 -6.71 -20.79 7.22
C ARG A 327 -7.53 -22.09 7.20
N HIS A 328 -8.84 -21.99 6.97
CA HIS A 328 -9.74 -23.14 6.94
C HIS A 328 -9.41 -24.12 5.81
N THR A 329 -9.01 -23.61 4.65
CA THR A 329 -8.60 -24.42 3.49
C THR A 329 -7.21 -25.02 3.71
N LEU A 330 -6.27 -24.25 4.27
CA LEU A 330 -4.90 -24.71 4.53
C LEU A 330 -4.82 -25.85 5.54
N ALA A 331 -5.84 -26.02 6.39
CA ALA A 331 -5.93 -27.16 7.30
C ALA A 331 -5.91 -28.51 6.57
N TYR A 332 -6.36 -28.58 5.30
CA TYR A 332 -6.37 -29.81 4.49
C TYR A 332 -5.09 -30.04 3.69
N ASP A 333 -4.22 -29.03 3.57
CA ASP A 333 -2.98 -29.10 2.80
C ASP A 333 -1.88 -29.86 3.56
N LYS A 334 -2.02 -31.19 3.71
CA LYS A 334 -1.04 -32.05 4.41
C LYS A 334 0.11 -32.48 3.50
N GLY A 335 1.32 -32.69 4.03
CA GLY A 335 2.48 -33.13 3.23
C GLY A 335 3.04 -32.05 2.29
N TRP A 336 2.79 -30.78 2.57
CA TRP A 336 3.21 -29.67 1.71
C TRP A 336 4.74 -29.54 1.64
N ARG A 337 5.48 -29.81 2.73
CA ARG A 337 6.96 -29.72 2.77
C ARG A 337 7.62 -30.66 1.77
N ILE A 338 7.25 -31.95 1.78
CA ILE A 338 7.81 -32.94 0.84
C ILE A 338 7.39 -32.64 -0.60
N ARG A 339 6.17 -32.13 -0.82
CA ARG A 339 5.75 -31.67 -2.15
C ARG A 339 6.63 -30.55 -2.66
N THR A 340 6.96 -29.54 -1.84
CA THR A 340 7.85 -28.44 -2.26
C THR A 340 9.26 -28.92 -2.55
N GLU A 341 9.79 -29.87 -1.80
CA GLU A 341 11.09 -30.47 -2.06
C GLU A 341 11.11 -31.24 -3.38
N PHE A 342 10.09 -32.07 -3.62
CA PHE A 342 9.98 -32.91 -4.83
C PHE A 342 9.69 -32.10 -6.10
N LYS A 343 9.37 -30.80 -5.99
CA LYS A 343 9.25 -29.93 -7.16
C LYS A 343 10.55 -29.84 -7.96
N GLN A 344 11.71 -30.13 -7.36
CA GLN A 344 12.97 -30.19 -8.10
C GLN A 344 12.97 -31.21 -9.26
N TYR A 345 12.18 -32.28 -9.15
CA TYR A 345 12.07 -33.31 -10.19
C TYR A 345 10.98 -33.00 -11.24
N GLN A 346 10.08 -32.07 -10.93
CA GLN A 346 8.95 -31.72 -11.79
C GLN A 346 9.17 -30.39 -12.52
N VAL A 347 9.91 -29.47 -11.92
CA VAL A 347 10.06 -28.08 -12.38
C VAL A 347 11.53 -27.76 -12.58
N LEU A 348 11.91 -27.46 -13.83
CA LEU A 348 13.28 -27.11 -14.20
C LEU A 348 13.80 -25.84 -13.49
N LYS A 349 12.90 -24.91 -13.17
CA LYS A 349 13.24 -23.70 -12.40
C LYS A 349 13.42 -24.06 -10.92
N GLN A 350 14.65 -24.00 -10.46
CA GLN A 350 14.99 -24.23 -9.05
C GLN A 350 14.38 -23.17 -8.12
N ASN A 351 13.74 -23.63 -7.04
CA ASN A 351 13.28 -22.79 -5.94
C ASN A 351 14.32 -22.80 -4.79
N PRO A 352 14.92 -21.66 -4.42
CA PRO A 352 15.85 -21.60 -3.29
C PRO A 352 15.15 -21.67 -1.92
N PHE A 353 13.84 -21.45 -1.85
CA PHE A 353 13.04 -21.51 -0.62
C PHE A 353 12.19 -22.79 -0.59
N TRP A 354 12.80 -23.93 -0.90
CA TRP A 354 12.11 -25.23 -0.93
C TRP A 354 11.71 -25.74 0.46
N TRP A 355 12.35 -25.23 1.51
CA TRP A 355 12.20 -25.67 2.90
C TRP A 355 11.06 -24.98 3.67
N THR A 356 10.51 -23.86 3.18
CA THR A 356 9.45 -23.09 3.86
C THR A 356 8.30 -22.71 2.92
N HIS A 357 7.12 -22.48 3.49
CA HIS A 357 5.96 -21.99 2.77
C HIS A 357 5.26 -20.87 3.54
N GLN A 358 5.18 -19.67 2.95
CA GLN A 358 4.69 -18.46 3.64
C GLN A 358 3.26 -18.56 4.16
N ARG A 359 2.40 -19.39 3.57
CA ARG A 359 1.03 -19.59 4.07
C ARG A 359 0.98 -20.44 5.35
N HIS A 360 1.92 -21.38 5.50
CA HIS A 360 1.96 -22.30 6.66
C HIS A 360 2.89 -21.79 7.76
N ASP A 361 4.11 -21.40 7.40
CA ASP A 361 5.12 -20.95 8.35
C ASP A 361 5.00 -19.44 8.66
N GLY A 362 4.37 -18.67 7.78
CA GLY A 362 4.49 -17.21 7.76
C GLY A 362 5.78 -16.73 7.09
N LYS A 363 6.03 -15.42 7.09
CA LYS A 363 7.28 -14.86 6.57
C LYS A 363 8.35 -14.85 7.67
N LEU A 364 9.41 -15.64 7.48
CA LEU A 364 10.43 -15.88 8.51
C LEU A 364 11.58 -14.86 8.54
N TRP A 365 11.54 -13.82 7.72
CA TRP A 365 12.55 -12.75 7.72
C TRP A 365 11.96 -11.43 7.21
N ASN A 366 12.53 -10.32 7.69
CA ASN A 366 12.18 -8.98 7.24
C ASN A 366 13.46 -8.16 6.96
N LEU A 367 13.61 -7.68 5.73
CA LEU A 367 14.80 -6.95 5.26
C LEU A 367 14.50 -5.49 4.94
N ASN A 368 13.39 -4.94 5.45
CA ASN A 368 13.05 -3.54 5.21
C ASN A 368 14.09 -2.59 5.83
N ASN A 369 14.57 -2.89 7.03
CA ASN A 369 15.60 -2.09 7.72
C ASN A 369 16.92 -2.06 6.93
N TYR A 370 17.29 -3.18 6.27
CA TYR A 370 18.49 -3.22 5.41
C TYR A 370 18.44 -2.14 4.32
N ARG A 371 17.27 -1.90 3.74
CA ARG A 371 17.10 -0.87 2.70
C ARG A 371 17.34 0.53 3.28
N THR A 372 16.75 0.83 4.43
CA THR A 372 16.87 2.13 5.10
C THR A 372 18.32 2.40 5.49
N ASP A 373 18.96 1.43 6.12
CA ASP A 373 20.35 1.58 6.60
C ASP A 373 21.34 1.64 5.45
N MET A 374 21.07 0.95 4.33
CA MET A 374 21.87 1.08 3.12
C MET A 374 21.83 2.50 2.55
N ILE A 375 20.66 3.14 2.54
CA ILE A 375 20.52 4.52 2.08
C ILE A 375 21.33 5.46 2.99
N GLN A 376 21.25 5.29 4.30
CA GLN A 376 22.01 6.09 5.26
C GLN A 376 23.52 5.85 5.13
N ALA A 377 23.93 4.60 4.94
CA ALA A 377 25.33 4.23 4.73
C ALA A 377 25.94 4.92 3.50
N LEU A 378 25.16 5.12 2.44
CA LEU A 378 25.58 5.75 1.19
C LEU A 378 25.51 7.29 1.21
N GLY A 379 25.33 7.92 2.38
CA GLY A 379 25.25 9.38 2.52
C GLY A 379 23.85 9.96 2.34
N GLY A 380 22.81 9.14 2.58
CA GLY A 380 21.42 9.56 2.45
C GLY A 380 20.95 9.65 0.99
N VAL A 381 19.70 10.07 0.79
CA VAL A 381 19.13 10.16 -0.57
C VAL A 381 19.83 11.24 -1.40
N GLU A 382 20.11 12.40 -0.81
CA GLU A 382 20.79 13.50 -1.52
C GLU A 382 22.21 13.13 -1.96
N GLY A 383 22.98 12.45 -1.10
CA GLY A 383 24.31 11.95 -1.44
C GLY A 383 24.27 10.94 -2.59
N ILE A 384 23.31 10.01 -2.57
CA ILE A 384 23.10 9.07 -3.67
C ILE A 384 22.75 9.79 -4.97
N LEU A 385 21.81 10.75 -4.94
CA LEU A 385 21.30 11.40 -6.14
C LEU A 385 22.34 12.32 -6.81
N GLU A 386 23.36 12.78 -6.10
CA GLU A 386 24.45 13.56 -6.70
C GLU A 386 25.24 12.78 -7.75
N HIS A 387 25.32 11.45 -7.57
CA HIS A 387 25.95 10.54 -8.53
C HIS A 387 25.13 10.32 -9.81
N THR A 388 23.92 10.87 -9.88
CA THR A 388 22.92 10.56 -10.90
C THR A 388 22.55 11.79 -11.72
N LEU A 389 21.84 11.57 -12.82
CA LEU A 389 21.28 12.63 -13.65
C LEU A 389 19.96 13.22 -13.08
N PHE A 390 19.71 13.03 -11.78
CA PHE A 390 18.52 13.54 -11.09
C PHE A 390 18.35 15.04 -11.27
N LYS A 391 19.37 15.83 -10.94
CA LYS A 391 19.33 17.29 -11.09
C LYS A 391 19.09 17.72 -12.54
N GLY A 392 19.53 16.95 -13.53
CA GLY A 392 19.28 17.17 -14.95
C GLY A 392 17.79 17.11 -15.34
N THR A 393 16.97 16.39 -14.58
CA THR A 393 15.51 16.34 -14.77
C THR A 393 14.79 17.61 -14.27
N TYR A 394 15.46 18.41 -13.42
CA TYR A 394 14.89 19.60 -12.78
C TYR A 394 13.58 19.31 -12.04
N PHE A 395 13.51 18.17 -11.34
CA PHE A 395 12.45 17.95 -10.35
C PHE A 395 12.77 18.73 -9.06
N PRO A 396 11.78 19.35 -8.40
CA PRO A 396 12.01 20.11 -7.16
C PRO A 396 12.45 19.22 -5.99
N THR A 397 11.86 18.03 -5.89
CA THR A 397 12.16 17.01 -4.88
C THR A 397 12.27 15.63 -5.53
N TRP A 398 12.93 14.71 -4.83
CA TRP A 398 13.01 13.30 -5.23
C TRP A 398 11.79 12.48 -4.76
N GLU A 399 11.02 13.03 -3.82
CA GLU A 399 9.82 12.41 -3.27
C GLU A 399 8.74 12.28 -4.36
N GLY A 400 8.01 11.16 -4.35
CA GLY A 400 6.97 10.93 -5.35
C GLY A 400 7.46 10.53 -6.75
N LEU A 401 8.76 10.49 -6.99
CA LEU A 401 9.31 9.98 -8.24
C LEU A 401 9.18 8.46 -8.32
N PHE A 402 8.70 7.99 -9.46
CA PHE A 402 8.68 6.57 -9.75
C PHE A 402 9.15 6.32 -11.18
N TRP A 403 9.91 5.23 -11.31
CA TRP A 403 10.26 4.70 -12.62
C TRP A 403 9.02 4.04 -13.21
N GLU A 404 8.78 4.26 -14.50
CA GLU A 404 7.86 3.40 -15.24
C GLU A 404 8.30 1.95 -15.01
N LYS A 405 7.38 1.15 -14.47
CA LYS A 405 7.59 -0.30 -14.44
C LYS A 405 7.88 -0.70 -15.88
N ALA A 406 9.02 -1.36 -16.12
CA ALA A 406 9.56 -1.71 -17.44
C ALA A 406 8.72 -2.78 -18.19
N SER A 407 7.40 -2.65 -18.08
CA SER A 407 6.35 -3.55 -18.52
C SER A 407 5.20 -2.78 -19.17
N GLY A 408 5.29 -1.48 -19.44
CA GLY A 408 4.26 -0.78 -20.23
C GLY A 408 4.42 -1.13 -21.72
N PHE A 409 5.40 -0.49 -22.35
CA PHE A 409 5.74 -0.73 -23.75
C PHE A 409 6.33 -2.13 -23.98
N GLU A 410 7.24 -2.59 -23.11
CA GLU A 410 7.91 -3.88 -23.26
C GLU A 410 6.94 -5.07 -23.18
N GLU A 411 5.89 -4.97 -22.36
CA GLU A 411 4.88 -6.03 -22.25
C GLU A 411 3.97 -6.05 -23.49
N SER A 412 3.56 -4.89 -23.99
CA SER A 412 2.82 -4.78 -25.25
C SER A 412 3.58 -5.40 -26.43
N MET A 413 4.91 -5.23 -26.45
CA MET A 413 5.80 -5.79 -27.47
C MET A 413 6.12 -7.26 -27.23
N LYS A 414 6.11 -7.73 -25.98
CA LYS A 414 6.33 -9.14 -25.63
C LYS A 414 5.25 -10.06 -26.19
N TYR A 415 4.00 -9.58 -26.28
CA TYR A 415 2.87 -10.32 -26.86
C TYR A 415 2.78 -10.17 -28.39
N LYS A 416 3.58 -9.29 -29.01
CA LYS A 416 3.69 -9.20 -30.46
C LYS A 416 4.69 -10.25 -30.99
N LYS A 417 4.47 -10.69 -32.23
CA LYS A 417 5.38 -11.61 -32.93
C LYS A 417 6.64 -10.85 -33.35
N LEU A 418 7.70 -11.00 -32.56
CA LEU A 418 9.01 -10.36 -32.78
C LEU A 418 10.06 -11.40 -33.16
N THR A 419 11.07 -10.97 -33.92
CA THR A 419 12.26 -11.78 -34.19
C THR A 419 13.13 -11.92 -32.94
N ASN A 420 13.99 -12.95 -32.89
CA ASN A 420 14.91 -13.14 -31.77
C ASN A 420 15.90 -11.96 -31.61
N ALA A 421 16.28 -11.30 -32.71
CA ALA A 421 17.10 -10.09 -32.68
C ALA A 421 16.37 -8.91 -32.02
N GLN A 422 15.08 -8.71 -32.35
CA GLN A 422 14.24 -7.68 -31.72
C GLN A 422 14.06 -7.94 -30.21
N ARG A 423 13.88 -9.20 -29.80
CA ARG A 423 13.83 -9.58 -28.37
C ARG A 423 15.13 -9.29 -27.62
N SER A 424 16.28 -9.47 -28.28
CA SER A 424 17.58 -9.09 -27.72
C SER A 424 17.68 -7.57 -27.54
N GLY A 425 17.25 -6.79 -28.55
CA GLY A 425 17.18 -5.32 -28.47
C GLY A 425 16.29 -4.80 -27.34
N LEU A 426 15.14 -5.45 -27.09
CA LEU A 426 14.24 -5.08 -25.98
C LEU A 426 14.91 -5.22 -24.61
N ASN A 427 15.79 -6.20 -24.41
CA ASN A 427 16.53 -6.36 -23.15
C ASN A 427 17.62 -5.29 -22.96
N GLN A 428 17.97 -4.52 -23.98
CA GLN A 428 18.96 -3.44 -23.86
C GLN A 428 18.37 -2.13 -23.33
N ILE A 429 17.06 -1.92 -23.45
CA ILE A 429 16.38 -0.67 -23.04
C ILE A 429 16.58 -0.39 -21.54
N PRO A 430 16.37 -1.34 -20.61
CA PRO A 430 16.58 -1.08 -19.19
C PRO A 430 18.05 -0.85 -18.83
N ASN A 431 18.99 -1.47 -19.55
CA ASN A 431 20.42 -1.23 -19.35
C ASN A 431 20.81 0.18 -19.81
N ARG A 432 20.26 0.63 -20.94
CA ARG A 432 20.47 2.00 -21.45
C ARG A 432 19.97 3.04 -20.44
N ARG A 433 18.78 2.81 -19.89
CA ARG A 433 18.20 3.63 -18.82
C ARG A 433 19.10 3.70 -17.59
N PHE A 434 19.59 2.55 -17.13
CA PHE A 434 20.54 2.48 -16.02
C PHE A 434 21.84 3.24 -16.31
N THR A 435 22.43 3.06 -17.50
CA THR A 435 23.66 3.78 -17.89
C THR A 435 23.45 5.28 -17.94
N LEU A 436 22.30 5.76 -18.43
CA LEU A 436 21.98 7.18 -18.48
C LEU A 436 21.76 7.76 -17.09
N TRP A 437 21.06 7.05 -16.20
CA TRP A 437 20.81 7.51 -14.83
C TRP A 437 22.11 7.75 -14.06
N TRP A 438 23.04 6.79 -14.13
CA TRP A 438 24.34 6.86 -13.46
C TRP A 438 25.43 7.51 -14.31
N SER A 439 25.06 8.21 -15.40
CA SER A 439 26.05 8.73 -16.36
C SER A 439 27.05 9.72 -15.76
N PRO A 440 26.68 10.62 -14.82
CA PRO A 440 27.67 11.55 -14.24
C PRO A 440 28.80 10.86 -13.50
N THR A 441 28.52 9.69 -12.90
CA THR A 441 29.53 8.88 -12.20
C THR A 441 30.26 7.91 -13.12
N ILE A 442 29.56 7.30 -14.08
CA ILE A 442 30.13 6.32 -15.00
C ILE A 442 31.04 6.99 -16.06
N ASN A 443 30.68 8.18 -16.54
CA ASN A 443 31.41 8.95 -17.55
C ASN A 443 32.12 10.15 -16.93
N ARG A 444 33.00 9.90 -15.95
CA ARG A 444 33.71 10.92 -15.17
C ARG A 444 35.17 11.11 -15.61
N ALA A 445 35.70 12.31 -15.41
CA ALA A 445 37.04 12.72 -15.83
C ALA A 445 38.19 12.09 -15.02
N ASN A 446 37.99 11.71 -13.75
CA ASN A 446 39.04 11.16 -12.87
C ASN A 446 39.35 9.66 -13.15
N VAL A 447 39.30 9.29 -14.42
CA VAL A 447 39.49 7.95 -14.96
C VAL A 447 40.59 8.05 -16.02
N TYR A 448 41.64 7.23 -15.89
CA TYR A 448 42.85 7.15 -16.72
C TYR A 448 42.79 7.82 -18.11
N VAL A 449 43.75 8.74 -18.30
CA VAL A 449 44.13 9.48 -19.50
C VAL A 449 44.20 8.56 -20.73
N GLY A 450 43.45 8.87 -21.79
CA GLY A 450 43.58 8.09 -23.03
C GLY A 450 42.78 8.58 -24.23
N PHE A 451 41.49 8.85 -24.11
CA PHE A 451 40.67 9.32 -25.24
C PHE A 451 39.45 10.10 -24.74
N GLN A 452 39.62 11.39 -24.48
CA GLN A 452 38.51 12.33 -24.31
C GLN A 452 37.98 12.66 -25.70
N VAL A 453 36.73 12.30 -25.99
CA VAL A 453 36.10 12.56 -27.29
C VAL A 453 34.88 13.44 -27.08
N GLN A 454 34.83 14.57 -27.78
CA GLN A 454 33.64 15.41 -27.84
C GLN A 454 32.58 14.78 -28.76
N LEU A 455 31.32 14.76 -28.34
CA LEU A 455 30.21 14.31 -29.20
C LEU A 455 29.82 15.39 -30.21
N ASP A 456 29.59 14.97 -31.46
CA ASP A 456 29.23 15.86 -32.56
C ASP A 456 28.02 16.76 -32.20
N LEU A 457 28.12 18.04 -32.56
CA LEU A 457 27.09 19.07 -32.35
C LEU A 457 26.72 19.35 -30.88
N THR A 458 27.52 18.88 -29.93
CA THR A 458 27.31 19.09 -28.49
C THR A 458 28.62 19.39 -27.78
N GLY A 459 28.54 19.96 -26.58
CA GLY A 459 29.70 20.19 -25.71
C GLY A 459 30.06 19.01 -24.80
N ILE A 460 29.53 17.82 -25.05
CA ILE A 460 29.65 16.67 -24.13
C ILE A 460 30.93 15.89 -24.39
N PHE A 461 31.71 15.67 -23.34
CA PHE A 461 32.90 14.83 -23.40
C PHE A 461 32.61 13.39 -22.94
N MET A 462 33.06 12.43 -23.75
CA MET A 462 33.01 11.00 -23.42
C MET A 462 34.40 10.55 -22.98
N HIS A 463 34.52 10.09 -21.74
CA HIS A 463 35.77 9.60 -21.14
C HIS A 463 35.99 8.10 -21.39
N GLY A 464 35.45 7.56 -22.48
CA GLY A 464 35.62 6.17 -22.91
C GLY A 464 34.52 5.69 -23.85
N LYS A 465 34.73 4.53 -24.48
CA LYS A 465 33.76 3.94 -25.42
C LYS A 465 32.65 3.22 -24.66
N ILE A 466 31.59 3.97 -24.30
CA ILE A 466 30.35 3.46 -23.69
C ILE A 466 29.19 3.62 -24.69
N PRO A 467 28.91 2.60 -25.54
CA PRO A 467 27.97 2.76 -26.65
C PRO A 467 26.53 3.06 -26.23
N THR A 468 26.06 2.45 -25.14
CA THR A 468 24.70 2.65 -24.61
C THR A 468 24.47 4.10 -24.15
N LEU A 469 25.48 4.72 -23.53
CA LEU A 469 25.43 6.12 -23.13
C LEU A 469 25.44 7.05 -24.33
N LYS A 470 26.37 6.82 -25.29
CA LYS A 470 26.49 7.61 -26.52
C LYS A 470 25.15 7.70 -27.26
N ILE A 471 24.46 6.57 -27.43
CA ILE A 471 23.13 6.53 -28.09
C ILE A 471 22.11 7.39 -27.33
N SER A 472 22.09 7.30 -26.01
CA SER A 472 21.12 8.05 -25.18
C SER A 472 21.33 9.56 -25.27
N LEU A 473 22.59 10.00 -25.18
CA LEU A 473 22.93 11.43 -25.27
C LEU A 473 22.63 12.01 -26.65
N ILE A 474 22.92 11.27 -27.73
CA ILE A 474 22.53 11.67 -29.09
C ILE A 474 21.00 11.79 -29.22
N GLN A 475 20.23 10.88 -28.63
CA GLN A 475 18.77 10.94 -28.65
C GLN A 475 18.22 12.15 -27.88
N ILE A 476 18.84 12.53 -26.76
CA ILE A 476 18.45 13.72 -26.00
C ILE A 476 18.74 14.99 -26.80
N PHE A 477 19.94 15.13 -27.35
CA PHE A 477 20.39 16.35 -28.04
C PHE A 477 20.07 16.41 -29.54
N ARG A 478 19.24 15.49 -30.06
CA ARG A 478 18.82 15.46 -31.46
C ARG A 478 18.18 16.78 -31.93
N ALA A 479 18.25 17.04 -33.23
CA ALA A 479 17.72 18.24 -33.87
C ALA A 479 18.36 19.55 -33.34
N HIS A 480 19.69 19.52 -33.18
CA HIS A 480 20.52 20.66 -32.80
C HIS A 480 20.11 21.30 -31.47
N LEU A 481 19.66 20.50 -30.49
CA LEU A 481 19.11 21.03 -29.24
C LEU A 481 20.14 21.87 -28.47
N TRP A 482 21.42 21.51 -28.50
CA TRP A 482 22.48 22.28 -27.84
C TRP A 482 22.57 23.72 -28.35
N GLN A 483 22.57 23.89 -29.68
CA GLN A 483 22.60 25.20 -30.33
C GLN A 483 21.32 25.99 -30.01
N LYS A 484 20.16 25.33 -30.04
CA LYS A 484 18.87 25.96 -29.72
C LYS A 484 18.77 26.44 -28.27
N VAL A 485 19.35 25.70 -27.32
CA VAL A 485 19.39 26.12 -25.92
C VAL A 485 20.24 27.38 -25.77
N HIS A 486 21.44 27.41 -26.38
CA HIS A 486 22.31 28.59 -26.35
C HIS A 486 21.62 29.81 -26.95
N GLU A 487 21.11 29.67 -28.18
CA GLU A 487 20.42 30.74 -28.90
C GLU A 487 19.18 31.28 -28.16
N SER A 488 18.38 30.39 -27.57
CA SER A 488 17.17 30.77 -26.83
C SER A 488 17.49 31.56 -25.58
N ILE A 489 18.56 31.21 -24.85
CA ILE A 489 18.96 31.91 -23.62
C ILE A 489 19.53 33.29 -23.95
N VAL A 490 20.36 33.38 -25.00
CA VAL A 490 20.87 34.66 -25.50
C VAL A 490 19.71 35.58 -25.89
N MET A 491 18.71 35.06 -26.59
CA MET A 491 17.54 35.85 -26.98
C MET A 491 16.71 36.33 -25.78
N ASP A 492 16.46 35.47 -24.80
CA ASP A 492 15.73 35.85 -23.58
C ASP A 492 16.48 36.94 -22.81
N LEU A 493 17.81 36.85 -22.72
CA LEU A 493 18.64 37.89 -22.10
C LEU A 493 18.58 39.22 -22.86
N CYS A 494 18.62 39.21 -24.20
CA CYS A 494 18.43 40.43 -25.00
C CYS A 494 17.09 41.11 -24.66
N GLN A 495 15.99 40.36 -24.63
CA GLN A 495 14.66 40.90 -24.31
C GLN A 495 14.59 41.48 -22.89
N VAL A 496 15.29 40.88 -21.92
CA VAL A 496 15.36 41.41 -20.56
C VAL A 496 16.11 42.74 -20.53
N PHE A 497 17.25 42.85 -21.23
CA PHE A 497 17.99 44.12 -21.30
C PHE A 497 17.25 45.19 -22.11
N ASP A 498 16.49 44.83 -23.13
CA ASP A 498 15.63 45.76 -23.90
C ASP A 498 14.52 46.39 -23.03
N GLN A 499 14.06 45.70 -21.98
CA GLN A 499 13.06 46.24 -21.05
C GLN A 499 13.65 47.21 -20.00
N GLU A 500 14.97 47.18 -19.80
CA GLU A 500 15.68 47.89 -18.74
C GLU A 500 16.63 48.97 -19.28
N LEU A 501 16.39 49.45 -20.51
CA LEU A 501 17.25 50.44 -21.18
C LEU A 501 17.40 51.73 -20.37
N ASP A 502 16.29 52.30 -19.93
CA ASP A 502 16.27 53.58 -19.20
C ASP A 502 16.87 53.44 -17.80
N ALA A 503 16.53 52.36 -17.08
CA ALA A 503 16.95 52.16 -15.69
C ALA A 503 18.45 51.86 -15.56
N LEU A 504 19.06 51.22 -16.58
CA LEU A 504 20.47 50.86 -16.60
C LEU A 504 21.34 51.76 -17.47
N GLU A 505 20.78 52.85 -18.00
CA GLU A 505 21.46 53.81 -18.89
C GLU A 505 22.10 53.12 -20.13
N ILE A 506 21.37 52.19 -20.74
CA ILE A 506 21.79 51.48 -21.95
C ILE A 506 21.29 52.25 -23.19
N GLU A 507 22.20 52.60 -24.10
CA GLU A 507 21.87 53.21 -25.39
C GLU A 507 21.22 52.21 -26.34
N THR A 508 21.84 51.03 -26.48
CA THR A 508 21.35 49.96 -27.35
C THR A 508 21.88 48.60 -26.91
N VAL A 509 21.06 47.58 -27.10
CA VAL A 509 21.37 46.15 -26.87
C VAL A 509 21.53 45.50 -28.23
N GLN A 510 22.77 45.19 -28.60
CA GLN A 510 23.06 44.51 -29.86
C GLN A 510 23.33 43.03 -29.61
N LYS A 511 22.49 42.16 -30.20
CA LYS A 511 22.81 40.74 -30.32
C LYS A 511 23.84 40.52 -31.42
N GLU A 512 24.95 39.86 -31.09
CA GLU A 512 26.00 39.58 -32.05
C GLU A 512 25.64 38.45 -33.02
N THR A 513 26.26 38.46 -34.19
CA THR A 513 26.10 37.37 -35.17
C THR A 513 26.95 36.17 -34.77
N ILE A 514 26.34 35.24 -34.03
CA ILE A 514 27.03 34.09 -33.44
C ILE A 514 27.37 33.04 -34.51
N HIS A 515 28.62 32.57 -34.52
CA HIS A 515 29.03 31.46 -35.38
C HIS A 515 28.25 30.17 -35.03
N PRO A 516 27.72 29.40 -36.00
CA PRO A 516 26.83 28.24 -35.73
C PRO A 516 27.40 27.15 -34.82
N ARG A 517 28.73 27.09 -34.70
CA ARG A 517 29.46 26.11 -33.86
C ARG A 517 29.95 26.66 -32.52
N LYS A 518 29.76 27.95 -32.24
CA LYS A 518 30.30 28.62 -31.05
C LYS A 518 29.80 27.99 -29.76
N SER A 519 28.50 27.70 -29.70
CA SER A 519 27.83 27.14 -28.51
C SER A 519 28.47 25.86 -27.97
N TYR A 520 29.17 25.07 -28.79
CA TYR A 520 29.88 23.86 -28.38
C TYR A 520 31.38 23.89 -28.70
N LYS A 521 31.97 25.07 -28.93
CA LYS A 521 33.41 25.24 -29.04
C LYS A 521 33.98 25.52 -27.65
N MET A 522 34.63 24.53 -27.05
CA MET A 522 35.07 24.60 -25.64
C MET A 522 36.48 25.18 -25.41
N ASN A 523 37.16 25.58 -26.50
CA ASN A 523 38.55 26.05 -26.48
C ASN A 523 38.67 27.57 -26.66
N SER A 524 37.73 28.21 -27.36
CA SER A 524 37.67 29.68 -27.47
C SER A 524 36.23 30.14 -27.72
N SER A 525 35.98 31.41 -27.46
CA SER A 525 34.65 32.02 -27.51
C SER A 525 34.66 33.42 -28.14
N CYS A 526 33.48 34.01 -28.28
CA CYS A 526 33.21 35.38 -28.68
C CYS A 526 31.99 35.91 -27.91
N ALA A 527 31.80 37.23 -27.89
CA ALA A 527 30.61 37.85 -27.31
C ALA A 527 29.32 37.39 -28.01
N ASP A 528 28.24 37.20 -27.24
CA ASP A 528 26.89 36.91 -27.75
C ASP A 528 26.02 38.17 -27.76
N ILE A 529 26.18 39.04 -26.76
CA ILE A 529 25.44 40.30 -26.61
C ILE A 529 26.46 41.41 -26.33
N LEU A 530 26.24 42.57 -26.93
CA LEU A 530 27.01 43.79 -26.70
C LEU A 530 26.06 44.92 -26.26
N LEU A 531 26.35 45.51 -25.10
CA LEU A 531 25.62 46.65 -24.55
C LEU A 531 26.46 47.92 -24.74
N PHE A 532 25.81 48.99 -25.16
CA PHE A 532 26.40 50.32 -25.28
C PHE A 532 25.84 51.23 -24.19
N ALA A 533 26.72 51.94 -23.48
CA ALA A 533 26.31 52.88 -22.44
C ALA A 533 25.85 54.21 -23.04
N ALA A 534 24.77 54.79 -22.54
CA ALA A 534 24.31 56.12 -22.95
C ALA A 534 25.34 57.22 -22.63
N TYR A 535 26.16 57.02 -21.58
CA TYR A 535 27.27 57.91 -21.24
C TYR A 535 28.55 57.12 -20.90
N LYS A 536 28.67 56.63 -19.66
CA LYS A 536 29.79 55.83 -19.14
C LYS A 536 29.32 55.00 -17.94
N TRP A 537 29.68 53.71 -17.90
CA TRP A 537 29.50 52.89 -16.70
C TRP A 537 30.78 52.84 -15.87
N ASN A 538 30.64 53.06 -14.56
CA ASN A 538 31.65 52.71 -13.57
C ASN A 538 31.53 51.22 -13.27
N VAL A 539 32.62 50.46 -13.45
CA VAL A 539 32.57 49.00 -13.44
C VAL A 539 33.47 48.43 -12.36
N SER A 540 33.01 47.38 -11.68
CA SER A 540 33.74 46.65 -10.65
C SER A 540 34.91 45.82 -11.21
N ARG A 541 35.75 45.32 -10.29
CA ARG A 541 36.62 44.17 -10.57
C ARG A 541 35.77 42.91 -10.83
N PRO A 542 36.28 41.92 -11.58
CA PRO A 542 35.55 40.69 -11.81
C PRO A 542 35.19 39.98 -10.49
N SER A 543 33.91 39.68 -10.29
CA SER A 543 33.39 38.96 -9.11
C SER A 543 32.31 37.96 -9.53
N LEU A 544 31.94 37.04 -8.62
CA LEU A 544 30.87 36.06 -8.88
C LEU A 544 29.49 36.73 -8.81
N LEU A 545 28.51 36.09 -9.45
CA LEU A 545 27.10 36.49 -9.41
C LEU A 545 26.53 36.57 -7.99
N ALA A 546 26.96 35.69 -7.09
CA ALA A 546 26.47 35.61 -5.71
C ALA A 546 27.25 36.50 -4.72
N ASP A 547 28.35 37.12 -5.14
CA ASP A 547 29.12 38.02 -4.27
C ASP A 547 28.33 39.31 -4.01
N SER A 548 28.23 39.72 -2.75
CA SER A 548 27.43 40.86 -2.30
C SER A 548 28.19 42.19 -2.20
N LYS A 549 29.53 42.17 -2.19
CA LYS A 549 30.37 43.36 -2.00
C LYS A 549 31.17 43.69 -3.26
N ASP A 550 30.64 44.59 -4.08
CA ASP A 550 31.35 45.14 -5.24
C ASP A 550 31.76 46.59 -5.00
N THR A 551 33.00 46.94 -5.36
CA THR A 551 33.51 48.31 -5.40
C THR A 551 33.61 48.76 -6.86
N MET A 552 32.92 49.84 -7.23
CA MET A 552 32.75 50.29 -8.62
C MET A 552 33.85 51.22 -9.15
N ASP A 553 34.99 51.30 -8.46
CA ASP A 553 36.07 52.27 -8.75
C ASP A 553 37.17 51.73 -9.67
N ASN A 554 36.96 50.58 -10.32
CA ASN A 554 38.05 49.88 -11.02
C ASN A 554 38.34 50.46 -12.41
N THR A 555 37.30 50.68 -13.22
CA THR A 555 37.44 51.22 -14.58
C THR A 555 36.12 51.82 -15.07
N THR A 556 36.20 52.65 -16.11
CA THR A 556 35.02 53.20 -16.80
C THR A 556 34.95 52.65 -18.21
N THR A 557 33.79 52.13 -18.63
CA THR A 557 33.59 51.57 -19.97
C THR A 557 32.36 52.15 -20.67
N GLN A 558 32.36 52.07 -22.00
CA GLN A 558 31.22 52.39 -22.85
C GLN A 558 30.63 51.16 -23.54
N LYS A 559 31.39 50.05 -23.58
CA LYS A 559 30.97 48.79 -24.21
C LYS A 559 31.08 47.66 -23.21
N TYR A 560 30.03 46.87 -23.10
CA TYR A 560 29.97 45.74 -22.17
C TYR A 560 29.45 44.50 -22.88
N TRP A 561 30.22 43.41 -22.87
CA TRP A 561 29.83 42.18 -23.55
C TRP A 561 29.30 41.11 -22.58
N ILE A 562 28.43 40.25 -23.09
CA ILE A 562 27.94 39.05 -22.39
C ILE A 562 28.23 37.82 -23.26
N ASP A 563 28.85 36.81 -22.66
CA ASP A 563 29.12 35.50 -23.25
C ASP A 563 28.36 34.41 -22.47
N VAL A 564 27.50 33.66 -23.15
CA VAL A 564 26.79 32.51 -22.59
C VAL A 564 27.52 31.21 -22.96
N GLN A 565 27.93 30.48 -21.93
CA GLN A 565 28.63 29.19 -22.03
C GLN A 565 27.75 28.05 -21.53
N LEU A 566 27.56 27.03 -22.37
CA LEU A 566 26.88 25.79 -21.98
C LEU A 566 27.90 24.72 -21.60
N ARG A 567 27.56 23.90 -20.62
CA ARG A 567 28.39 22.81 -20.12
C ARG A 567 27.56 21.57 -19.83
N TRP A 568 28.17 20.39 -19.94
CA TRP A 568 27.61 19.14 -19.44
C TRP A 568 28.57 18.54 -18.41
N GLY A 569 28.26 18.73 -17.13
CA GLY A 569 29.11 18.28 -16.03
C GLY A 569 29.09 16.78 -15.74
N ASP A 570 30.08 16.36 -14.97
CA ASP A 570 30.19 15.01 -14.40
C ASP A 570 30.32 15.09 -12.86
N TYR A 571 30.37 13.93 -12.20
CA TYR A 571 30.43 13.89 -10.73
C TYR A 571 31.70 14.56 -10.18
N ASP A 572 32.83 14.45 -10.88
CA ASP A 572 34.11 15.04 -10.45
C ASP A 572 34.12 16.57 -10.58
N SER A 573 33.51 17.07 -11.65
CA SER A 573 33.55 18.46 -12.06
C SER A 573 32.15 18.91 -12.48
N HIS A 574 31.41 19.51 -11.54
CA HIS A 574 30.12 20.19 -11.79
C HIS A 574 29.96 21.48 -10.98
N ASP A 575 31.04 21.95 -10.37
CA ASP A 575 31.10 23.27 -9.72
C ASP A 575 31.15 24.37 -10.80
N ILE A 576 29.99 24.99 -11.04
CA ILE A 576 29.80 25.95 -12.13
C ILE A 576 30.44 27.30 -11.85
N GLU A 577 30.62 27.69 -10.58
CA GLU A 577 31.29 28.94 -10.18
C GLU A 577 32.76 28.88 -10.53
N ARG A 578 33.43 27.78 -10.17
CA ARG A 578 34.82 27.54 -10.54
C ARG A 578 35.00 27.50 -12.06
N TYR A 579 34.05 26.87 -12.76
CA TYR A 579 34.10 26.79 -14.23
C TYR A 579 33.94 28.16 -14.89
N ALA A 580 32.96 28.97 -14.47
CA ALA A 580 32.72 30.30 -15.02
C ALA A 580 33.96 31.20 -14.83
N ARG A 581 34.53 31.21 -13.62
CA ARG A 581 35.74 31.97 -13.32
C ARG A 581 36.94 31.51 -14.16
N ALA A 582 37.18 30.20 -14.23
CA ALA A 582 38.30 29.65 -15.01
C ALA A 582 38.18 30.04 -16.48
N LYS A 583 37.00 29.83 -17.09
CA LYS A 583 36.77 30.16 -18.51
C LYS A 583 36.82 31.65 -18.81
N PHE A 584 36.31 32.50 -17.91
CA PHE A 584 36.41 33.95 -18.10
C PHE A 584 37.88 34.39 -18.13
N LEU A 585 38.69 33.92 -17.17
CA LEU A 585 40.10 34.27 -17.11
C LEU A 585 40.87 33.69 -18.30
N ASP A 586 40.60 32.44 -18.68
CA ASP A 586 41.23 31.79 -19.85
C ASP A 586 40.90 32.56 -21.13
N TYR A 587 39.63 32.86 -21.39
CA TYR A 587 39.22 33.50 -22.64
C TYR A 587 39.56 34.99 -22.73
N THR A 588 39.67 35.70 -21.61
CA THR A 588 40.04 37.13 -21.63
C THR A 588 41.54 37.35 -21.70
N THR A 589 42.34 36.35 -21.33
CA THR A 589 43.81 36.39 -21.42
C THR A 589 44.35 35.71 -22.68
N ASP A 590 43.60 34.78 -23.27
CA ASP A 590 43.96 34.08 -24.51
C ASP A 590 43.69 34.93 -25.76
N ASN A 591 44.70 35.06 -26.63
CA ASN A 591 44.63 35.83 -27.86
C ASN A 591 43.75 35.18 -28.94
N MET A 592 43.34 33.91 -28.78
CA MET A 592 42.44 33.23 -29.73
C MET A 592 40.97 33.62 -29.55
N SER A 593 40.58 34.12 -28.38
CA SER A 593 39.24 34.64 -28.11
C SER A 593 39.26 36.16 -28.26
N ILE A 594 38.32 36.72 -29.01
CA ILE A 594 38.28 38.17 -29.28
C ILE A 594 36.98 38.71 -28.68
N TYR A 595 37.12 39.65 -27.76
CA TYR A 595 35.99 40.39 -27.18
C TYR A 595 36.07 41.88 -27.55
N PRO A 596 34.92 42.56 -27.78
CA PRO A 596 34.91 43.96 -28.21
C PRO A 596 35.39 44.98 -27.17
N SER A 597 35.46 44.59 -25.89
CA SER A 597 36.00 45.41 -24.80
C SER A 597 36.61 44.53 -23.69
N PRO A 598 37.46 45.07 -22.80
CA PRO A 598 38.00 44.32 -21.67
C PRO A 598 36.98 44.01 -20.56
N THR A 599 35.85 44.72 -20.55
CA THR A 599 34.80 44.62 -19.53
C THR A 599 33.61 43.82 -20.03
N GLY A 600 33.26 42.74 -19.34
CA GLY A 600 32.08 41.96 -19.66
C GLY A 600 31.78 40.85 -18.66
N LEU A 601 30.82 40.00 -19.03
CA LEU A 601 30.28 38.94 -18.19
C LEU A 601 30.25 37.61 -18.92
N LEU A 602 30.74 36.55 -18.27
CA LEU A 602 30.54 35.18 -18.73
C LEU A 602 29.51 34.49 -17.85
N ILE A 603 28.41 34.05 -18.47
CA ILE A 603 27.34 33.28 -17.82
C ILE A 603 27.53 31.80 -18.19
N ALA A 604 27.73 30.95 -17.20
CA ALA A 604 27.92 29.51 -17.40
C ALA A 604 26.72 28.71 -16.88
N ILE A 605 26.27 27.74 -17.68
CA ILE A 605 25.11 26.88 -17.36
C ILE A 605 25.50 25.41 -17.51
N ASP A 606 25.36 24.65 -16.44
CA ASP A 606 25.51 23.19 -16.45
C ASP A 606 24.17 22.53 -16.76
N LEU A 607 24.06 21.95 -17.96
CA LEU A 607 22.87 21.26 -18.45
C LEU A 607 22.63 19.91 -17.78
N ALA A 608 23.67 19.26 -17.24
CA ALA A 608 23.54 17.96 -16.57
C ALA A 608 23.02 18.12 -15.14
N TYR A 609 23.38 19.21 -14.47
CA TYR A 609 23.03 19.50 -13.09
C TYR A 609 22.02 20.66 -12.92
N ASN A 610 21.59 21.30 -14.01
CA ASN A 610 20.75 22.53 -14.01
C ASN A 610 21.30 23.64 -13.07
N LEU A 611 22.62 23.75 -12.98
CA LEU A 611 23.30 24.80 -12.21
C LEU A 611 23.66 25.97 -13.12
N HIS A 612 23.67 27.18 -12.58
CA HIS A 612 24.13 28.35 -13.31
C HIS A 612 24.91 29.28 -12.39
N SER A 613 25.88 29.98 -12.97
CA SER A 613 26.58 31.08 -12.30
C SER A 613 27.14 32.02 -13.36
N ALA A 614 27.59 33.19 -12.94
CA ALA A 614 28.27 34.13 -13.81
C ALA A 614 29.51 34.69 -13.11
N TYR A 615 30.53 35.00 -13.90
CA TYR A 615 31.75 35.64 -13.43
C TYR A 615 32.18 36.69 -14.44
N GLY A 616 32.50 37.87 -13.94
CA GLY A 616 32.90 38.99 -14.78
C GLY A 616 32.75 40.31 -14.05
N ASN A 617 32.89 41.38 -14.82
CA ASN A 617 32.78 42.75 -14.33
C ASN A 617 31.31 43.14 -14.12
N TRP A 618 31.01 44.00 -13.15
CA TRP A 618 29.63 44.44 -12.89
C TRP A 618 29.52 45.97 -12.92
N TYR A 619 28.47 46.49 -13.55
CA TYR A 619 28.08 47.89 -13.43
C TYR A 619 26.81 48.00 -12.54
N PRO A 620 26.52 49.19 -11.96
CA PRO A 620 25.37 49.36 -11.06
C PRO A 620 24.07 48.85 -11.66
N GLY A 621 23.29 48.06 -10.89
CA GLY A 621 22.01 47.49 -11.32
C GLY A 621 22.09 46.20 -12.15
N CYS A 622 23.22 45.91 -12.82
CA CYS A 622 23.36 44.72 -13.66
C CYS A 622 23.29 43.39 -12.89
N LYS A 623 23.96 43.31 -11.73
CA LYS A 623 24.03 42.07 -10.93
C LYS A 623 22.65 41.60 -10.43
N PRO A 624 21.82 42.46 -9.78
CA PRO A 624 20.45 42.08 -9.41
C PRO A 624 19.57 41.69 -10.60
N LEU A 625 19.71 42.38 -11.74
CA LEU A 625 18.96 42.06 -12.94
C LEU A 625 19.30 40.65 -13.45
N ILE A 626 20.58 40.33 -13.59
CA ILE A 626 21.01 39.00 -14.03
C ILE A 626 20.59 37.91 -13.05
N GLN A 627 20.63 38.16 -11.73
CA GLN A 627 20.14 37.19 -10.73
C GLN A 627 18.65 36.85 -10.97
N GLN A 628 17.80 37.86 -11.14
CA GLN A 628 16.37 37.66 -11.39
C GLN A 628 16.10 37.04 -12.77
N ALA A 629 16.81 37.52 -13.79
CA ALA A 629 16.69 37.05 -15.16
C ALA A 629 17.06 35.58 -15.27
N MET A 630 18.21 35.17 -14.73
CA MET A 630 18.66 33.79 -14.79
C MET A 630 17.78 32.85 -13.98
N ALA A 631 17.27 33.25 -12.82
CA ALA A 631 16.29 32.47 -12.07
C ALA A 631 15.02 32.20 -12.91
N LYS A 632 14.52 33.23 -13.61
CA LYS A 632 13.33 33.14 -14.47
C LYS A 632 13.60 32.31 -15.73
N ILE A 633 14.72 32.53 -16.43
CA ILE A 633 15.12 31.79 -17.63
C ILE A 633 15.30 30.31 -17.30
N MET A 634 16.02 29.99 -16.22
CA MET A 634 16.21 28.61 -15.79
C MET A 634 14.87 27.93 -15.48
N LYS A 635 13.85 28.65 -15.02
CA LYS A 635 12.52 28.07 -14.74
C LYS A 635 11.66 27.92 -16.00
N ALA A 636 11.59 28.95 -16.84
CA ALA A 636 10.56 29.10 -17.86
C ALA A 636 11.03 28.93 -19.32
N ASN A 637 12.34 28.80 -19.57
CA ASN A 637 12.85 28.71 -20.94
C ASN A 637 12.33 27.44 -21.67
N PRO A 638 11.70 27.57 -22.86
CA PRO A 638 11.15 26.43 -23.59
C PRO A 638 12.20 25.42 -24.06
N ALA A 639 13.41 25.85 -24.43
CA ALA A 639 14.46 24.95 -24.89
C ALA A 639 15.01 24.09 -23.73
N LEU A 640 15.18 24.68 -22.55
CA LEU A 640 15.52 23.97 -21.31
C LEU A 640 14.39 23.01 -20.89
N TYR A 641 13.13 23.41 -21.05
CA TYR A 641 11.99 22.53 -20.80
C TYR A 641 12.02 21.28 -21.71
N VAL A 642 12.27 21.47 -23.02
CA VAL A 642 12.40 20.35 -23.97
C VAL A 642 13.57 19.44 -23.60
N LEU A 643 14.71 19.98 -23.16
CA LEU A 643 15.84 19.19 -22.67
C LEU A 643 15.44 18.33 -21.48
N ARG A 644 14.84 18.94 -20.44
CA ARG A 644 14.39 18.25 -19.21
C ARG A 644 13.39 17.16 -19.53
N GLU A 645 12.42 17.44 -20.39
CA GLU A 645 11.40 16.49 -20.79
C GLU A 645 11.97 15.30 -21.58
N ARG A 646 12.97 15.54 -22.44
CA ARG A 646 13.70 14.45 -23.11
C ARG A 646 14.51 13.61 -22.15
N ILE A 647 15.15 14.22 -21.16
CA ILE A 647 15.88 13.50 -20.10
C ILE A 647 14.89 12.63 -19.29
N ARG A 648 13.76 13.20 -18.85
CA ARG A 648 12.70 12.47 -18.11
C ARG A 648 12.16 11.28 -18.92
N LYS A 649 11.84 11.48 -20.20
CA LYS A 649 11.39 10.41 -21.11
C LYS A 649 12.45 9.35 -21.35
N ALA A 650 13.71 9.73 -21.53
CA ALA A 650 14.81 8.78 -21.72
C ALA A 650 15.09 7.95 -20.45
N LEU A 651 14.91 8.57 -19.28
CA LEU A 651 14.95 7.90 -17.99
C LEU A 651 13.64 7.17 -17.67
N GLN A 652 12.54 7.40 -18.38
CA GLN A 652 11.21 6.88 -18.02
C GLN A 652 10.86 7.22 -16.56
N LEU A 653 11.27 8.40 -16.11
CA LEU A 653 10.97 8.93 -14.80
C LEU A 653 9.73 9.80 -14.90
N TYR A 654 8.73 9.43 -14.10
CA TYR A 654 7.53 10.22 -13.93
C TYR A 654 7.49 10.68 -12.49
N SER A 655 7.03 11.90 -12.31
CA SER A 655 6.72 12.43 -11.00
C SER A 655 5.26 12.14 -10.70
N SER A 656 4.97 11.73 -9.47
CA SER A 656 3.60 11.73 -8.97
C SER A 656 3.06 13.16 -8.94
N GLU A 657 3.94 14.14 -8.71
CA GLU A 657 3.64 15.57 -8.80
C GLU A 657 3.71 16.01 -10.27
N PRO A 658 2.64 16.59 -10.83
CA PRO A 658 2.62 16.98 -12.23
C PRO A 658 3.35 18.32 -12.45
N THR A 659 3.81 18.55 -13.68
CA THR A 659 4.50 19.78 -14.08
C THR A 659 3.63 21.04 -13.95
N GLU A 660 2.31 20.86 -13.91
CA GLU A 660 1.38 21.78 -13.25
C GLU A 660 0.89 21.13 -11.97
N PRO A 661 0.86 21.84 -10.82
CA PRO A 661 0.41 21.23 -9.58
C PRO A 661 -1.03 20.76 -9.77
N TYR A 662 -1.27 19.46 -9.55
CA TYR A 662 -2.63 18.93 -9.44
C TYR A 662 -3.35 19.68 -8.32
N LEU A 663 -4.67 19.64 -8.36
CA LEU A 663 -5.44 20.14 -7.24
C LEU A 663 -5.11 19.32 -5.99
N SER A 664 -4.48 19.97 -5.01
CA SER A 664 -4.05 19.45 -3.71
C SER A 664 -4.60 20.36 -2.60
N SER A 665 -4.38 20.00 -1.32
CA SER A 665 -4.84 20.83 -0.20
C SER A 665 -4.10 22.18 -0.11
N GLN A 666 -2.94 22.32 -0.76
CA GLN A 666 -2.12 23.54 -0.74
C GLN A 666 -2.61 24.60 -1.73
N ASN A 667 -3.03 24.20 -2.93
CA ASN A 667 -3.55 25.10 -3.97
C ASN A 667 -5.08 25.12 -4.07
N TYR A 668 -5.78 24.52 -3.09
CA TYR A 668 -7.24 24.44 -3.02
C TYR A 668 -7.95 25.79 -3.15
N GLY A 669 -7.32 26.89 -2.71
CA GLY A 669 -7.85 28.25 -2.84
C GLY A 669 -8.00 28.75 -4.28
N GLU A 670 -7.25 28.18 -5.24
CA GLU A 670 -7.31 28.58 -6.66
C GLU A 670 -8.70 28.34 -7.29
N LEU A 671 -9.46 27.38 -6.73
CA LEU A 671 -10.82 27.02 -7.18
C LEU A 671 -11.82 28.18 -7.13
N PHE A 672 -11.58 29.15 -6.24
CA PHE A 672 -12.51 30.25 -5.97
C PHE A 672 -12.04 31.57 -6.58
N SER A 673 -11.11 31.52 -7.53
CA SER A 673 -10.69 32.68 -8.31
C SER A 673 -11.77 33.16 -9.28
N ASN A 674 -11.51 34.29 -9.95
CA ASN A 674 -12.40 34.80 -10.99
C ASN A 674 -12.42 33.90 -12.25
N GLN A 675 -11.53 32.92 -12.37
CA GLN A 675 -11.53 31.97 -13.49
C GLN A 675 -12.73 31.01 -13.38
N ILE A 676 -13.31 30.64 -14.53
CA ILE A 676 -14.33 29.59 -14.60
C ILE A 676 -13.60 28.24 -14.58
N ILE A 677 -13.88 27.44 -13.55
CA ILE A 677 -13.26 26.14 -13.31
C ILE A 677 -14.36 25.10 -13.22
N TRP A 678 -14.19 23.96 -13.91
CA TRP A 678 -15.10 22.83 -13.81
C TRP A 678 -14.42 21.59 -13.26
N PHE A 679 -15.13 20.88 -12.38
CA PHE A 679 -14.83 19.49 -12.07
C PHE A 679 -15.56 18.57 -13.03
N VAL A 680 -14.87 17.55 -13.54
CA VAL A 680 -15.46 16.47 -14.32
C VAL A 680 -15.23 15.15 -13.59
N ASP A 681 -16.31 14.48 -13.20
CA ASP A 681 -16.27 13.14 -12.60
C ASP A 681 -16.95 12.10 -13.50
N ASP A 682 -16.17 11.12 -13.97
CA ASP A 682 -16.62 10.02 -14.82
C ASP A 682 -17.00 8.74 -14.04
N THR A 683 -16.91 8.77 -12.70
CA THR A 683 -17.07 7.59 -11.84
C THR A 683 -18.39 6.84 -12.07
N ASN A 684 -19.47 7.58 -12.32
CA ASN A 684 -20.82 7.02 -12.46
C ASN A 684 -21.36 7.02 -13.90
N VAL A 685 -20.48 7.17 -14.89
CA VAL A 685 -20.88 7.16 -16.30
C VAL A 685 -21.24 5.75 -16.76
N TYR A 686 -20.40 4.76 -16.44
CA TYR A 686 -20.66 3.36 -16.74
C TYR A 686 -20.88 2.55 -15.47
N ARG A 687 -22.15 2.29 -15.15
CA ARG A 687 -22.59 1.56 -13.96
C ARG A 687 -23.12 0.19 -14.37
N VAL A 688 -22.83 -0.81 -13.55
CA VAL A 688 -23.28 -2.20 -13.78
C VAL A 688 -23.86 -2.81 -12.52
N THR A 689 -24.90 -3.61 -12.67
CA THR A 689 -25.31 -4.57 -11.65
C THR A 689 -24.63 -5.91 -11.93
N ILE A 690 -23.96 -6.45 -10.93
CA ILE A 690 -23.22 -7.71 -11.04
C ILE A 690 -24.14 -8.85 -10.55
N HIS A 691 -24.33 -9.84 -11.41
CA HIS A 691 -25.01 -11.08 -11.08
C HIS A 691 -24.01 -12.22 -11.20
N LYS A 692 -23.75 -12.90 -10.08
CA LYS A 692 -22.92 -14.12 -10.08
C LYS A 692 -23.79 -15.28 -10.55
N THR A 693 -23.42 -15.94 -11.64
CA THR A 693 -24.07 -17.16 -12.12
C THR A 693 -23.69 -18.35 -11.25
N PHE A 694 -24.44 -19.43 -11.41
CA PHE A 694 -24.27 -20.67 -10.68
C PHE A 694 -22.86 -21.29 -10.84
N GLU A 695 -22.22 -21.19 -12.01
CA GLU A 695 -20.84 -21.71 -12.20
C GLU A 695 -19.75 -20.80 -11.60
N GLY A 696 -20.14 -19.72 -10.90
CA GLY A 696 -19.24 -18.72 -10.37
C GLY A 696 -18.83 -17.62 -11.35
N ASN A 697 -19.38 -17.62 -12.57
CA ASN A 697 -19.12 -16.56 -13.55
C ASN A 697 -19.82 -15.26 -13.12
N LEU A 698 -19.14 -14.13 -13.25
CA LEU A 698 -19.75 -12.83 -13.01
C LEU A 698 -20.32 -12.29 -14.33
N THR A 699 -21.63 -12.13 -14.40
CA THR A 699 -22.32 -11.46 -15.50
C THR A 699 -22.68 -10.04 -15.08
N THR A 700 -22.49 -9.08 -15.99
CA THR A 700 -22.74 -7.65 -15.73
C THR A 700 -23.85 -7.15 -16.62
N LYS A 701 -24.83 -6.46 -16.02
CA LYS A 701 -25.88 -5.74 -16.77
C LYS A 701 -25.67 -4.23 -16.59
N PRO A 702 -25.52 -3.45 -17.67
CA PRO A 702 -25.37 -2.01 -17.55
C PRO A 702 -26.69 -1.36 -17.11
N ILE A 703 -26.58 -0.32 -16.29
CA ILE A 703 -27.69 0.55 -15.89
C ILE A 703 -27.39 2.00 -16.32
N ASN A 704 -28.38 2.88 -16.22
CA ASN A 704 -28.19 4.30 -16.54
C ASN A 704 -27.07 4.91 -15.67
N GLY A 705 -26.24 5.71 -16.32
CA GLY A 705 -25.16 6.47 -15.70
C GLY A 705 -25.36 7.96 -15.84
N ALA A 706 -24.45 8.74 -15.28
CA ALA A 706 -24.41 10.18 -15.46
C ALA A 706 -22.98 10.71 -15.44
N ILE A 707 -22.71 11.72 -16.27
CA ILE A 707 -21.53 12.56 -16.20
C ILE A 707 -21.84 13.70 -15.24
N PHE A 708 -20.92 13.95 -14.31
CA PHE A 708 -21.05 15.00 -13.32
C PHE A 708 -20.05 16.12 -13.67
N ILE A 709 -20.57 17.28 -14.10
CA ILE A 709 -19.75 18.47 -14.40
C ILE A 709 -20.17 19.59 -13.45
N PHE A 710 -19.25 20.10 -12.64
CA PHE A 710 -19.59 20.97 -11.52
C PHE A 710 -18.70 22.21 -11.42
N ASN A 711 -19.30 23.38 -11.24
CA ASN A 711 -18.60 24.62 -10.98
C ASN A 711 -18.55 24.90 -9.46
N PRO A 712 -17.37 24.82 -8.81
CA PRO A 712 -17.23 24.97 -7.37
C PRO A 712 -17.48 26.39 -6.87
N ARG A 713 -17.39 27.41 -7.73
CA ARG A 713 -17.63 28.80 -7.34
C ARG A 713 -19.12 29.11 -7.28
N THR A 714 -19.88 28.69 -8.29
CA THR A 714 -21.31 29.02 -8.40
C THR A 714 -22.24 27.96 -7.84
N GLY A 715 -21.77 26.72 -7.66
CA GLY A 715 -22.61 25.59 -7.27
C GLY A 715 -23.36 24.94 -8.43
N GLN A 716 -23.18 25.43 -9.67
CA GLN A 716 -23.88 24.91 -10.83
C GLN A 716 -23.39 23.50 -11.20
N LEU A 717 -24.33 22.57 -11.34
CA LEU A 717 -24.12 21.20 -11.75
C LEU A 717 -24.79 20.98 -13.12
N PHE A 718 -23.99 20.58 -14.10
CA PHE A 718 -24.46 20.01 -15.37
C PHE A 718 -24.43 18.49 -15.25
N LEU A 719 -25.60 17.89 -15.05
CA LEU A 719 -25.76 16.45 -14.91
C LEU A 719 -26.23 15.87 -16.25
N LYS A 720 -25.31 15.27 -17.01
CA LYS A 720 -25.65 14.59 -18.27
C LYS A 720 -25.97 13.14 -18.01
N ILE A 721 -27.22 12.75 -18.21
CA ILE A 721 -27.67 11.36 -18.06
C ILE A 721 -27.25 10.57 -19.30
N ILE A 722 -26.61 9.42 -19.09
CA ILE A 722 -26.21 8.48 -20.13
C ILE A 722 -27.09 7.23 -20.02
N HIS A 723 -27.99 7.09 -20.99
CA HIS A 723 -28.93 5.98 -21.05
C HIS A 723 -28.25 4.67 -21.49
N THR A 724 -28.79 3.52 -21.06
CA THR A 724 -28.27 2.19 -21.41
C THR A 724 -28.14 1.91 -22.92
N SER A 725 -28.92 2.60 -23.76
CA SER A 725 -28.85 2.47 -25.23
C SER A 725 -27.47 2.82 -25.80
N VAL A 726 -26.70 3.70 -25.16
CA VAL A 726 -25.34 4.07 -25.59
C VAL A 726 -24.38 2.87 -25.53
N TRP A 727 -24.65 1.90 -24.66
CA TRP A 727 -23.82 0.71 -24.46
C TRP A 727 -24.22 -0.45 -25.37
N ALA A 728 -25.38 -0.37 -26.03
CA ALA A 728 -25.91 -1.46 -26.84
C ALA A 728 -25.01 -1.74 -28.07
N GLY A 729 -24.64 -3.00 -28.27
CA GLY A 729 -23.80 -3.44 -29.40
C GLY A 729 -22.32 -3.09 -29.29
N GLN A 730 -21.88 -2.41 -28.23
CA GLN A 730 -20.49 -1.96 -28.05
C GLN A 730 -19.65 -2.92 -27.21
N LYS A 731 -18.34 -2.95 -27.46
CA LYS A 731 -17.36 -3.72 -26.68
C LYS A 731 -16.38 -2.77 -25.98
N ARG A 732 -15.74 -3.23 -24.90
CA ARG A 732 -14.79 -2.44 -24.08
C ARG A 732 -15.42 -1.15 -23.50
N LEU A 733 -16.59 -1.31 -22.89
CA LEU A 733 -17.43 -0.23 -22.36
C LEU A 733 -16.70 0.68 -21.36
N GLY A 734 -15.74 0.16 -20.58
CA GLY A 734 -14.95 0.98 -19.65
C GLY A 734 -14.02 2.00 -20.33
N GLN A 735 -13.51 1.71 -21.54
CA GLN A 735 -12.78 2.70 -22.33
C GLN A 735 -13.77 3.64 -23.02
N LEU A 736 -14.81 3.10 -23.63
CA LEU A 736 -15.85 3.88 -24.31
C LEU A 736 -16.48 4.93 -23.39
N ALA A 737 -16.72 4.61 -22.12
CA ALA A 737 -17.26 5.54 -21.13
C ALA A 737 -16.42 6.81 -21.00
N LYS A 738 -15.09 6.70 -20.98
CA LYS A 738 -14.17 7.85 -20.86
C LYS A 738 -14.19 8.72 -22.12
N TRP A 739 -14.15 8.08 -23.29
CA TRP A 739 -14.21 8.77 -24.58
C TRP A 739 -15.57 9.46 -24.76
N LYS A 740 -16.67 8.79 -24.41
CA LYS A 740 -18.00 9.38 -24.46
C LYS A 740 -18.15 10.53 -23.47
N THR A 741 -17.52 10.43 -22.29
CA THR A 741 -17.48 11.54 -21.33
C THR A 741 -16.75 12.74 -21.91
N ALA A 742 -15.57 12.54 -22.50
CA ALA A 742 -14.79 13.62 -23.11
C ALA A 742 -15.54 14.26 -24.29
N GLU A 743 -16.22 13.46 -25.11
CA GLU A 743 -17.07 13.93 -26.20
C GLU A 743 -18.21 14.82 -25.69
N GLU A 744 -18.97 14.39 -24.68
CA GLU A 744 -20.09 15.18 -24.14
C GLU A 744 -19.62 16.44 -23.40
N VAL A 745 -18.45 16.40 -22.74
CA VAL A 745 -17.83 17.59 -22.12
C VAL A 745 -17.42 18.59 -23.20
N ALA A 746 -16.76 18.14 -24.28
CA ALA A 746 -16.39 19.01 -25.40
C ALA A 746 -17.64 19.59 -26.10
N ALA A 747 -18.70 18.79 -26.25
CA ALA A 747 -19.98 19.25 -26.80
C ALA A 747 -20.63 20.32 -25.92
N LEU A 748 -20.58 20.16 -24.60
CA LEU A 748 -21.07 21.18 -23.66
C LEU A 748 -20.28 22.49 -23.79
N ILE A 749 -18.95 22.43 -23.84
CA ILE A 749 -18.09 23.62 -24.01
C ILE A 749 -18.41 24.35 -25.31
N ARG A 750 -18.62 23.62 -26.41
CA ARG A 750 -19.04 24.18 -27.71
C ARG A 750 -20.41 24.86 -27.66
N SER A 751 -21.30 24.43 -26.76
CA SER A 751 -22.64 25.02 -26.62
C SER A 751 -22.65 26.33 -25.82
N LEU A 752 -21.56 26.63 -25.10
CA LEU A 752 -21.45 27.82 -24.26
C LEU A 752 -20.74 28.97 -25.00
N PRO A 753 -21.16 30.23 -24.78
CA PRO A 753 -20.43 31.42 -25.22
C PRO A 753 -19.00 31.45 -24.67
N VAL A 754 -18.07 32.11 -25.36
CA VAL A 754 -16.64 32.11 -25.02
C VAL A 754 -16.35 32.72 -23.64
N GLU A 755 -17.23 33.59 -23.16
CA GLU A 755 -17.18 34.23 -21.84
C GLU A 755 -17.51 33.24 -20.71
N GLU A 756 -18.34 32.23 -20.98
CA GLU A 756 -18.76 31.21 -20.02
C GLU A 756 -17.93 29.92 -20.13
N GLN A 757 -17.04 29.83 -21.13
CA GLN A 757 -16.15 28.69 -21.30
C GLN A 757 -15.15 28.58 -20.13
N PRO A 758 -14.89 27.36 -19.63
CA PRO A 758 -13.94 27.15 -18.55
C PRO A 758 -12.52 27.48 -19.01
N LYS A 759 -11.74 28.13 -18.14
CA LYS A 759 -10.29 28.30 -18.35
C LYS A 759 -9.51 27.09 -17.85
N GLN A 760 -10.06 26.37 -16.88
CA GLN A 760 -9.47 25.14 -16.35
C GLN A 760 -10.53 24.05 -16.17
N ILE A 761 -10.18 22.82 -16.55
CA ILE A 761 -10.97 21.62 -16.30
C ILE A 761 -10.17 20.70 -15.40
N ILE A 762 -10.75 20.36 -14.25
CA ILE A 762 -10.15 19.48 -13.25
C ILE A 762 -10.85 18.12 -13.34
N VAL A 763 -10.10 17.08 -13.67
CA VAL A 763 -10.60 15.71 -13.70
C VAL A 763 -10.28 14.97 -12.41
N THR A 764 -11.30 14.29 -11.85
CA THR A 764 -11.15 13.47 -10.64
C THR A 764 -10.32 12.21 -10.87
N ARG A 765 -10.29 11.70 -12.11
CA ARG A 765 -9.59 10.45 -12.47
C ARG A 765 -8.62 10.67 -13.61
N LYS A 766 -7.37 10.23 -13.42
CA LYS A 766 -6.26 10.35 -14.40
C LYS A 766 -6.60 9.76 -15.77
N GLY A 767 -7.44 8.73 -15.83
CA GLY A 767 -7.84 8.09 -17.09
C GLY A 767 -8.67 8.97 -18.03
N MET A 768 -9.12 10.15 -17.60
CA MET A 768 -9.83 11.15 -18.40
C MET A 768 -8.93 12.22 -19.02
N LEU A 769 -7.65 12.32 -18.59
CA LEU A 769 -6.70 13.30 -19.12
C LEU A 769 -6.51 13.10 -20.63
N ASP A 770 -6.05 11.91 -21.06
CA ASP A 770 -5.78 11.67 -22.48
C ASP A 770 -7.01 11.87 -23.39
N PRO A 771 -8.22 11.34 -23.06
CA PRO A 771 -9.40 11.57 -23.89
C PRO A 771 -9.79 13.06 -23.98
N LEU A 772 -9.69 13.81 -22.89
CA LEU A 772 -9.99 15.26 -22.92
C LEU A 772 -8.94 16.04 -23.70
N GLU A 773 -7.65 15.72 -23.56
CA GLU A 773 -6.58 16.35 -24.36
C GLU A 773 -6.83 16.18 -25.86
N VAL A 774 -7.31 15.01 -26.28
CA VAL A 774 -7.65 14.73 -27.69
C VAL A 774 -8.91 15.48 -28.13
N HIS A 775 -9.97 15.48 -27.32
CA HIS A 775 -11.24 16.11 -27.68
C HIS A 775 -11.25 17.65 -27.55
N LEU A 776 -10.30 18.22 -26.79
CA LEU A 776 -10.16 19.66 -26.57
C LEU A 776 -9.01 20.29 -27.37
N LEU A 777 -8.49 19.62 -28.41
CA LEU A 777 -7.49 20.20 -29.32
C LEU A 777 -7.97 21.52 -29.97
N ASP A 778 -9.30 21.66 -30.16
CA ASP A 778 -9.91 22.89 -30.67
C ASP A 778 -9.85 24.07 -29.67
N PHE A 779 -9.53 23.81 -28.40
CA PHE A 779 -9.53 24.77 -27.30
C PHE A 779 -8.16 24.83 -26.57
N PRO A 780 -7.09 25.35 -27.22
CA PRO A 780 -5.73 25.31 -26.68
C PRO A 780 -5.53 26.16 -25.41
N ASN A 781 -6.47 27.04 -25.09
CA ASN A 781 -6.43 27.92 -23.92
C ASN A 781 -7.03 27.29 -22.66
N ILE A 782 -7.64 26.11 -22.76
CA ILE A 782 -8.25 25.41 -21.62
C ILE A 782 -7.20 24.49 -21.00
N VAL A 783 -6.86 24.75 -19.74
CA VAL A 783 -5.92 23.93 -18.99
C VAL A 783 -6.62 22.68 -18.48
N ILE A 784 -6.06 21.50 -18.73
CA ILE A 784 -6.58 20.22 -18.24
C ILE A 784 -5.71 19.75 -17.09
N LYS A 785 -6.27 19.74 -15.87
CA LYS A 785 -5.55 19.44 -14.63
C LYS A 785 -6.14 18.19 -13.97
N GLY A 786 -5.30 17.37 -13.35
CA GLY A 786 -5.75 16.28 -12.47
C GLY A 786 -5.98 16.75 -11.03
N SER A 787 -6.69 15.96 -10.24
CA SER A 787 -6.79 16.15 -8.79
C SER A 787 -6.11 15.02 -8.04
N GLU A 788 -5.33 15.35 -7.00
CA GLU A 788 -4.86 14.38 -6.00
C GLU A 788 -5.91 14.12 -4.93
N LEU A 789 -6.76 15.11 -4.68
CA LEU A 789 -7.88 15.00 -3.76
C LEU A 789 -8.92 14.03 -4.33
N GLN A 790 -9.19 12.92 -3.63
CA GLN A 790 -10.27 12.03 -4.02
C GLN A 790 -11.61 12.63 -3.58
N LEU A 791 -12.15 13.58 -4.33
CA LEU A 791 -13.42 14.23 -3.99
C LEU A 791 -14.60 13.25 -4.12
N PRO A 792 -15.62 13.30 -3.22
CA PRO A 792 -16.66 12.30 -3.11
C PRO A 792 -17.87 12.59 -4.01
N PHE A 793 -17.68 13.15 -5.21
CA PHE A 793 -18.79 13.51 -6.10
C PHE A 793 -19.67 12.32 -6.49
N GLN A 794 -19.09 11.12 -6.57
CA GLN A 794 -19.85 9.88 -6.76
C GLN A 794 -20.94 9.64 -5.72
N ALA A 795 -20.81 10.17 -4.50
CA ALA A 795 -21.81 10.02 -3.44
C ALA A 795 -23.04 10.91 -3.65
N CYS A 796 -22.94 11.93 -4.50
CA CYS A 796 -24.05 12.82 -4.84
C CYS A 796 -25.24 12.03 -5.42
N LEU A 797 -24.95 10.97 -6.18
CA LEU A 797 -25.96 10.09 -6.77
C LEU A 797 -26.70 9.19 -5.77
N LYS A 798 -26.25 9.16 -4.50
CA LYS A 798 -26.96 8.47 -3.41
C LYS A 798 -28.10 9.33 -2.82
N VAL A 799 -28.18 10.60 -3.22
CA VAL A 799 -29.33 11.48 -2.94
C VAL A 799 -30.49 11.02 -3.81
N GLU A 800 -31.66 10.81 -3.21
CA GLU A 800 -32.83 10.21 -3.86
C GLU A 800 -33.25 11.01 -5.11
N LYS A 801 -33.22 12.34 -5.04
CA LYS A 801 -33.59 13.24 -6.15
C LYS A 801 -32.78 12.97 -7.42
N PHE A 802 -31.46 12.74 -7.29
CA PHE A 802 -30.60 12.41 -8.44
C PHE A 802 -30.68 10.94 -8.83
N GLY A 803 -30.69 10.04 -7.85
CA GLY A 803 -30.77 8.60 -8.09
C GLY A 803 -32.02 8.21 -8.86
N ASP A 804 -33.19 8.71 -8.44
CA ASP A 804 -34.47 8.43 -9.09
C ASP A 804 -34.55 9.03 -10.48
N LEU A 805 -34.06 10.26 -10.67
CA LEU A 805 -34.05 10.94 -11.96
C LEU A 805 -33.26 10.14 -13.01
N ILE A 806 -32.09 9.63 -12.63
CA ILE A 806 -31.23 8.85 -13.53
C ILE A 806 -31.82 7.47 -13.83
N LEU A 807 -32.42 6.82 -12.83
CA LEU A 807 -33.05 5.51 -13.02
C LEU A 807 -34.32 5.57 -13.87
N LYS A 808 -35.10 6.66 -13.76
CA LYS A 808 -36.35 6.86 -14.51
C LYS A 808 -36.14 7.39 -15.93
N ALA A 809 -34.96 7.92 -16.25
CA ALA A 809 -34.67 8.48 -17.57
C ALA A 809 -34.74 7.42 -18.69
N THR A 810 -35.48 7.73 -19.74
CA THR A 810 -35.67 6.89 -20.93
C THR A 810 -34.73 7.25 -22.09
N GLU A 811 -34.12 8.43 -22.05
CA GLU A 811 -33.21 8.94 -23.08
C GLU A 811 -32.04 9.77 -22.48
N PRO A 812 -30.94 9.99 -23.23
CA PRO A 812 -29.84 10.83 -22.78
C PRO A 812 -30.21 12.32 -22.77
N GLN A 813 -30.28 12.93 -21.59
CA GLN A 813 -30.64 14.34 -21.41
C GLN A 813 -29.66 15.08 -20.49
N MET A 814 -29.54 16.39 -20.65
CA MET A 814 -28.77 17.28 -19.78
C MET A 814 -29.71 17.95 -18.78
N VAL A 815 -29.38 17.90 -17.49
CA VAL A 815 -30.19 18.51 -16.43
C VAL A 815 -29.32 19.45 -15.61
N LEU A 816 -29.82 20.68 -15.38
CA LEU A 816 -29.16 21.71 -14.60
C LEU A 816 -29.64 21.69 -13.15
N PHE A 817 -28.70 21.76 -12.22
CA PHE A 817 -28.97 21.91 -10.79
C PHE A 817 -28.03 22.94 -10.17
N ASN A 818 -28.37 23.43 -8.98
CA ASN A 818 -27.47 24.19 -8.13
C ASN A 818 -27.27 23.41 -6.81
N LEU A 819 -26.07 22.88 -6.56
CA LEU A 819 -25.77 22.09 -5.37
C LEU A 819 -25.68 22.91 -4.08
N TYR A 820 -25.60 24.23 -4.19
CA TYR A 820 -25.59 25.12 -3.02
C TYR A 820 -26.96 25.65 -2.65
N ASP A 821 -28.01 25.33 -3.43
CA ASP A 821 -29.35 25.88 -3.24
C ASP A 821 -29.29 27.42 -3.10
N ASP A 822 -29.49 27.94 -1.90
CA ASP A 822 -29.46 29.36 -1.55
C ASP A 822 -28.31 29.78 -0.61
N TRP A 823 -27.37 28.87 -0.28
CA TRP A 823 -26.30 29.12 0.70
C TRP A 823 -25.41 30.32 0.37
N LEU A 824 -25.22 30.64 -0.92
CA LEU A 824 -24.39 31.76 -1.35
C LEU A 824 -24.92 33.14 -0.89
N LYS A 825 -26.16 33.21 -0.36
CA LYS A 825 -26.70 34.42 0.27
C LYS A 825 -26.11 34.69 1.65
N THR A 826 -25.81 33.65 2.43
CA THR A 826 -25.33 33.77 3.82
C THR A 826 -23.86 33.42 3.99
N ILE A 827 -23.31 32.55 3.14
CA ILE A 827 -21.91 32.09 3.21
C ILE A 827 -21.16 32.24 1.88
N SER A 828 -19.82 32.30 1.96
CA SER A 828 -18.96 32.36 0.77
C SER A 828 -18.94 31.05 -0.02
N SER A 829 -18.55 31.10 -1.29
CA SER A 829 -18.37 29.91 -2.14
C SER A 829 -17.37 28.91 -1.57
N TYR A 830 -16.32 29.38 -0.91
CA TYR A 830 -15.33 28.53 -0.22
C TYR A 830 -15.98 27.68 0.89
N THR A 831 -16.79 28.32 1.75
CA THR A 831 -17.50 27.63 2.83
C THR A 831 -18.62 26.74 2.31
N ALA A 832 -19.36 27.18 1.29
CA ALA A 832 -20.41 26.39 0.65
C ALA A 832 -19.86 25.10 0.02
N PHE A 833 -18.72 25.19 -0.68
CA PHE A 833 -18.05 24.02 -1.23
C PHE A 833 -17.56 23.08 -0.13
N SER A 834 -17.00 23.62 0.96
CA SER A 834 -16.51 22.82 2.08
C SER A 834 -17.66 22.07 2.79
N ARG A 835 -18.81 22.74 3.00
CA ARG A 835 -20.06 22.12 3.49
C ARG A 835 -20.51 20.99 2.57
N LEU A 836 -20.54 21.22 1.25
CA LEU A 836 -20.92 20.20 0.27
C LEU A 836 -19.99 18.98 0.34
N ILE A 837 -18.67 19.19 0.37
CA ILE A 837 -17.70 18.08 0.46
C ILE A 837 -17.88 17.30 1.75
N LEU A 838 -18.13 17.97 2.89
CA LEU A 838 -18.39 17.32 4.17
C LEU A 838 -19.63 16.40 4.09
N ILE A 839 -20.74 16.89 3.52
CA ILE A 839 -21.97 16.13 3.35
C ILE A 839 -21.75 14.93 2.42
N LEU A 840 -21.14 15.16 1.26
CA LEU A 840 -20.88 14.09 0.29
C LEU A 840 -19.90 13.05 0.82
N ARG A 841 -18.90 13.45 1.62
CA ARG A 841 -17.96 12.53 2.27
C ARG A 841 -18.67 11.68 3.32
N ALA A 842 -19.50 12.28 4.15
CA ALA A 842 -20.30 11.56 5.13
C ALA A 842 -21.27 10.56 4.45
N LEU A 843 -21.92 10.95 3.35
CA LEU A 843 -22.74 10.05 2.52
C LEU A 843 -21.93 8.93 1.88
N HIS A 844 -20.67 9.17 1.53
CA HIS A 844 -19.76 8.16 1.01
C HIS A 844 -19.42 7.12 2.09
N VAL A 845 -19.06 7.58 3.28
CA VAL A 845 -18.65 6.78 4.44
C VAL A 845 -19.81 5.98 5.02
N ASN A 846 -20.88 6.66 5.43
CA ASN A 846 -22.06 6.05 6.01
C ASN A 846 -23.31 6.79 5.55
N THR A 847 -23.92 6.25 4.48
CA THR A 847 -25.10 6.84 3.86
C THR A 847 -26.30 6.88 4.81
N GLU A 848 -26.53 5.83 5.61
CA GLU A 848 -27.70 5.75 6.50
C GLU A 848 -27.62 6.81 7.60
N ARG A 849 -26.53 6.84 8.36
CA ARG A 849 -26.39 7.75 9.51
C ARG A 849 -26.32 9.21 9.07
N THR A 850 -25.74 9.50 7.91
CA THR A 850 -25.72 10.85 7.34
C THR A 850 -27.13 11.35 6.99
N LYS A 851 -27.98 10.49 6.41
CA LYS A 851 -29.38 10.87 6.12
C LYS A 851 -30.17 11.16 7.39
N VAL A 852 -29.94 10.39 8.46
CA VAL A 852 -30.54 10.65 9.78
C VAL A 852 -30.08 12.00 10.34
N ILE A 853 -28.80 12.34 10.20
CA ILE A 853 -28.25 13.64 10.64
C ILE A 853 -28.88 14.80 9.84
N LEU A 854 -29.05 14.65 8.52
CA LEU A 854 -29.61 15.70 7.67
C LEU A 854 -31.12 15.90 7.90
N LYS A 855 -31.87 14.84 8.22
CA LYS A 855 -33.32 14.89 8.45
C LYS A 855 -33.67 14.22 9.79
N PRO A 856 -33.34 14.85 10.94
CA PRO A 856 -33.55 14.26 12.25
C PRO A 856 -35.02 14.32 12.71
N ASP A 857 -35.80 15.28 12.19
CA ASP A 857 -37.20 15.51 12.57
C ASP A 857 -38.07 15.78 11.33
N LYS A 858 -39.39 15.62 11.46
CA LYS A 858 -40.36 15.87 10.37
C LYS A 858 -40.51 17.36 10.04
N THR A 859 -40.17 18.23 10.99
CA THR A 859 -40.23 19.68 10.88
C THR A 859 -39.20 20.25 9.89
N THR A 860 -38.06 19.58 9.70
CA THR A 860 -37.03 19.98 8.74
C THR A 860 -37.43 19.57 7.32
N ILE A 861 -38.09 20.49 6.60
CA ILE A 861 -38.52 20.28 5.22
C ILE A 861 -37.39 20.58 4.22
N THR A 862 -37.43 19.89 3.09
CA THR A 862 -36.61 20.20 1.91
C THR A 862 -37.53 20.79 0.86
N GLU A 863 -37.25 22.01 0.40
CA GLU A 863 -38.09 22.63 -0.62
C GLU A 863 -38.05 21.85 -1.93
N PRO A 864 -39.13 21.84 -2.75
CA PRO A 864 -39.18 21.03 -3.96
C PRO A 864 -38.07 21.35 -4.97
N HIS A 865 -37.66 22.63 -5.04
CA HIS A 865 -36.61 23.09 -5.93
C HIS A 865 -35.20 22.93 -5.31
N HIS A 866 -35.08 22.80 -3.99
CA HIS A 866 -33.82 22.55 -3.29
C HIS A 866 -33.42 21.07 -3.25
N ILE A 867 -32.17 20.81 -2.93
CA ILE A 867 -31.62 19.46 -2.76
C ILE A 867 -31.43 19.15 -1.28
N TRP A 868 -30.97 20.13 -0.50
CA TRP A 868 -30.68 19.99 0.92
C TRP A 868 -31.81 20.53 1.80
N PRO A 869 -31.97 20.04 3.04
CA PRO A 869 -32.94 20.58 3.99
C PRO A 869 -32.72 22.08 4.22
N THR A 870 -33.80 22.84 4.31
CA THR A 870 -33.74 24.27 4.63
C THR A 870 -33.49 24.42 6.13
N LEU A 871 -32.27 24.81 6.50
CA LEU A 871 -31.82 24.98 7.89
C LEU A 871 -31.24 26.38 8.10
N THR A 872 -31.29 26.86 9.33
CA THR A 872 -30.60 28.10 9.75
C THR A 872 -29.09 27.90 9.83
N ASP A 873 -28.30 28.98 9.80
CA ASP A 873 -26.84 28.89 9.86
C ASP A 873 -26.34 28.22 11.16
N GLU A 874 -27.05 28.40 12.28
CA GLU A 874 -26.68 27.78 13.56
C GLU A 874 -26.96 26.26 13.58
N GLU A 875 -28.05 25.82 12.95
CA GLU A 875 -28.35 24.40 12.76
C GLU A 875 -27.34 23.75 11.82
N TRP A 876 -26.95 24.45 10.74
CA TRP A 876 -25.90 23.97 9.84
C TRP A 876 -24.58 23.73 10.57
N ILE A 877 -24.16 24.62 11.48
CA ILE A 877 -22.94 24.40 12.27
C ILE A 877 -23.04 23.11 13.10
N LYS A 878 -24.18 22.85 13.74
CA LYS A 878 -24.40 21.63 14.54
C LYS A 878 -24.34 20.38 13.66
N VAL A 879 -24.98 20.42 12.50
CA VAL A 879 -24.96 19.32 11.51
C VAL A 879 -23.54 19.09 10.98
N GLU A 880 -22.80 20.14 10.63
CA GLU A 880 -21.42 20.04 10.15
C GLU A 880 -20.50 19.37 11.18
N VAL A 881 -20.62 19.70 12.47
CA VAL A 881 -19.84 19.03 13.53
C VAL A 881 -20.17 17.53 13.59
N GLN A 882 -21.44 17.16 13.53
CA GLN A 882 -21.86 15.76 13.55
C GLN A 882 -21.35 14.97 12.33
N LEU A 883 -21.35 15.58 11.15
CA LEU A 883 -20.83 14.96 9.92
C LEU A 883 -19.31 14.80 9.98
N LYS A 884 -18.59 15.80 10.49
CA LYS A 884 -17.14 15.73 10.73
C LYS A 884 -16.79 14.56 11.67
N ASP A 885 -17.46 14.48 12.82
CA ASP A 885 -17.19 13.43 13.82
C ASP A 885 -17.49 12.03 13.27
N LEU A 886 -18.53 11.90 12.44
CA LEU A 886 -18.85 10.65 11.76
C LEU A 886 -17.73 10.19 10.82
N ILE A 887 -17.16 11.11 10.02
CA ILE A 887 -16.07 10.81 9.10
C ILE A 887 -14.81 10.40 9.88
N LEU A 888 -14.46 11.17 10.92
CA LEU A 888 -13.28 10.89 11.73
C LEU A 888 -13.40 9.58 12.51
N ALA A 889 -14.58 9.28 13.08
CA ALA A 889 -14.80 8.04 13.79
C ALA A 889 -14.67 6.80 12.89
N ASP A 890 -15.14 6.88 11.64
CA ASP A 890 -14.94 5.79 10.67
C ASP A 890 -13.47 5.64 10.26
N TYR A 891 -12.76 6.75 10.05
CA TYR A 891 -11.32 6.74 9.78
C TYR A 891 -10.54 6.12 10.94
N GLY A 892 -10.80 6.55 12.17
CA GLY A 892 -10.16 6.04 13.38
C GLY A 892 -10.42 4.55 13.56
N LYS A 893 -11.64 4.07 13.28
CA LYS A 893 -12.00 2.65 13.34
C LYS A 893 -11.36 1.80 12.25
N LYS A 894 -11.18 2.32 11.03
CA LYS A 894 -10.56 1.59 9.92
C LYS A 894 -9.04 1.48 10.06
N ASN A 895 -8.41 2.52 10.58
CA ASN A 895 -6.96 2.61 10.70
C ASN A 895 -6.43 2.38 12.11
N ASN A 896 -7.32 2.08 13.07
CA ASN A 896 -7.01 1.92 14.49
C ASN A 896 -6.24 3.12 15.07
N VAL A 897 -6.71 4.34 14.77
CA VAL A 897 -6.12 5.59 15.24
C VAL A 897 -7.09 6.30 16.17
N ASN A 898 -6.60 6.78 17.31
CA ASN A 898 -7.38 7.66 18.17
C ASN A 898 -7.59 9.02 17.47
N VAL A 899 -8.84 9.39 17.20
CA VAL A 899 -9.18 10.62 16.47
C VAL A 899 -8.67 11.89 17.18
N ALA A 900 -8.46 11.84 18.50
CA ALA A 900 -7.95 12.97 19.28
C ALA A 900 -6.46 13.26 19.03
N SER A 901 -5.69 12.31 18.50
CA SER A 901 -4.27 12.52 18.17
C SER A 901 -4.05 13.16 16.79
N LEU A 902 -5.12 13.43 16.03
CA LEU A 902 -5.04 14.02 14.70
C LEU A 902 -4.86 15.53 14.78
N THR A 903 -3.94 16.05 13.97
CA THR A 903 -3.75 17.49 13.75
C THR A 903 -4.85 18.08 12.87
N GLN A 904 -5.04 19.40 12.93
CA GLN A 904 -6.05 20.08 12.11
C GLN A 904 -5.80 19.94 10.60
N SER A 905 -4.52 19.87 10.17
CA SER A 905 -4.14 19.59 8.79
C SER A 905 -4.53 18.18 8.37
N GLU A 906 -4.28 17.17 9.22
CA GLU A 906 -4.65 15.78 8.94
C GLU A 906 -6.17 15.61 8.88
N ILE A 907 -6.91 16.26 9.77
CA ILE A 907 -8.39 16.26 9.75
C ILE A 907 -8.89 16.83 8.41
N ARG A 908 -8.33 17.96 7.97
CA ARG A 908 -8.69 18.58 6.68
C ARG A 908 -8.41 17.64 5.52
N ASP A 909 -7.23 17.03 5.51
CA ASP A 909 -6.78 16.14 4.44
C ASP A 909 -7.63 14.84 4.40
N ILE A 910 -8.04 14.29 5.55
CA ILE A 910 -9.00 13.17 5.64
C ILE A 910 -10.35 13.55 5.00
N ILE A 911 -10.89 14.73 5.33
CA ILE A 911 -12.16 15.20 4.77
C ILE A 911 -12.06 15.42 3.26
N LEU A 912 -10.93 15.96 2.78
CA LEU A 912 -10.66 16.16 1.35
C LEU A 912 -10.32 14.84 0.62
N GLY A 913 -10.12 13.74 1.34
CA GLY A 913 -9.94 12.40 0.79
C GLY A 913 -8.50 12.07 0.41
N MET A 914 -7.51 12.66 1.09
CA MET A 914 -6.11 12.27 0.99
C MET A 914 -5.84 11.03 1.86
N GLU A 915 -5.02 10.11 1.36
CA GLU A 915 -4.56 8.94 2.12
C GLU A 915 -3.44 9.38 3.07
N ILE A 916 -3.72 9.43 4.37
CA ILE A 916 -2.73 9.76 5.41
C ILE A 916 -2.25 8.46 6.07
N SER A 917 -0.94 8.35 6.31
CA SER A 917 -0.38 7.29 7.15
C SER A 917 -0.80 7.46 8.61
N ALA A 918 -1.08 6.35 9.29
CA ALA A 918 -1.40 6.40 10.72
C ALA A 918 -0.27 7.09 11.52
N PRO A 919 -0.58 8.00 12.45
CA PRO A 919 0.42 8.67 13.28
C PRO A 919 1.20 7.66 14.13
N SER A 920 2.49 7.92 14.37
CA SER A 920 3.38 7.00 15.08
C SER A 920 2.91 6.67 16.51
N ALA A 921 3.12 5.43 16.95
CA ALA A 921 2.69 4.94 18.27
C ALA A 921 3.24 5.80 19.43
N GLN A 922 4.42 6.38 19.26
CA GLN A 922 5.04 7.28 20.25
C GLN A 922 4.23 8.58 20.43
N ARG A 923 3.66 9.12 19.34
CA ARG A 923 2.80 10.32 19.38
C ARG A 923 1.44 10.01 20.01
N GLN A 924 0.93 8.80 19.80
CA GLN A 924 -0.30 8.31 20.42
C GLN A 924 -0.14 8.18 21.94
N GLN A 925 0.99 7.64 22.42
CA GLN A 925 1.31 7.53 23.84
C GLN A 925 1.43 8.90 24.54
N ILE A 926 2.06 9.88 23.89
CA ILE A 926 2.17 11.23 24.45
C ILE A 926 0.79 11.88 24.61
N ALA A 927 -0.09 11.72 23.61
CA ALA A 927 -1.45 12.25 23.66
C ALA A 927 -2.31 11.54 24.74
N GLU A 928 -2.12 10.24 24.95
CA GLU A 928 -2.78 9.50 26.05
C GLU A 928 -2.31 9.99 27.44
N ILE A 929 -1.01 10.26 27.59
CA ILE A 929 -0.44 10.80 28.85
C ILE A 929 -0.98 12.21 29.13
N GLU A 930 -1.05 13.08 28.12
CA GLU A 930 -1.66 14.41 28.26
C GLU A 930 -3.15 14.33 28.61
N LYS A 931 -3.87 13.36 28.04
CA LYS A 931 -5.28 13.14 28.33
C LYS A 931 -5.51 12.62 29.76
N GLN A 932 -4.68 11.69 30.24
CA GLN A 932 -4.71 11.24 31.64
C GLN A 932 -4.43 12.40 32.62
N THR A 933 -3.55 13.32 32.24
CA THR A 933 -3.22 14.51 33.05
C THR A 933 -4.40 15.51 33.09
N LYS A 934 -5.16 15.64 31.98
CA LYS A 934 -6.39 16.45 31.93
C LYS A 934 -7.60 15.80 32.60
N GLU A 935 -7.75 14.47 32.50
CA GLU A 935 -8.84 13.75 33.17
C GLU A 935 -8.66 13.72 34.70
N GLN A 936 -7.42 13.77 35.21
CA GLN A 936 -7.15 13.96 36.64
C GLN A 936 -7.56 15.35 37.19
N SER A 937 -7.73 16.36 36.33
CA SER A 937 -8.07 17.74 36.76
C SER A 937 -9.57 18.06 36.74
N GLN A 938 -10.44 17.17 36.26
CA GLN A 938 -11.90 17.36 36.26
C GLN A 938 -12.66 16.10 36.70
N LEU A 939 -12.66 15.82 38.00
CA LEU A 939 -13.62 14.91 38.63
C LEU A 939 -14.55 15.73 39.54
N THR A 940 -15.73 16.10 39.04
CA THR A 940 -16.83 16.60 39.87
C THR A 940 -18.00 15.63 39.75
N ALA A 941 -18.31 14.93 40.83
CA ALA A 941 -19.44 13.99 40.89
C ALA A 941 -20.76 14.75 40.79
N THR A 942 -21.66 14.32 39.91
CA THR A 942 -22.99 14.94 39.77
C THR A 942 -24.02 14.02 40.43
N THR A 943 -24.69 14.52 41.47
CA THR A 943 -25.78 13.82 42.16
C THR A 943 -27.10 14.07 41.44
N THR A 944 -27.81 13.01 41.07
CA THR A 944 -29.14 13.12 40.46
C THR A 944 -30.19 12.55 41.43
N ARG A 945 -31.20 13.37 41.75
CA ARG A 945 -32.31 13.02 42.67
C ARG A 945 -33.48 12.52 41.84
N THR A 946 -33.94 11.30 42.07
CA THR A 946 -35.13 10.74 41.40
C THR A 946 -36.06 10.08 42.41
N VAL A 947 -37.37 10.12 42.13
CA VAL A 947 -38.43 9.62 43.02
C VAL A 947 -39.07 8.39 42.37
N ASN A 948 -39.29 7.31 43.12
CA ASN A 948 -40.01 6.13 42.59
C ASN A 948 -41.55 6.32 42.64
N LYS A 949 -42.32 5.40 42.05
CA LYS A 949 -43.80 5.45 42.03
C LYS A 949 -44.50 5.41 43.42
N HIS A 950 -43.76 5.17 44.50
CA HIS A 950 -44.22 5.16 45.89
C HIS A 950 -43.77 6.39 46.69
N GLY A 951 -43.06 7.35 46.09
CA GLY A 951 -42.72 8.63 46.74
C GLY A 951 -41.40 8.66 47.51
N ASP A 952 -40.63 7.56 47.53
CA ASP A 952 -39.31 7.53 48.19
C ASP A 952 -38.23 8.14 47.30
N GLU A 953 -37.41 9.00 47.89
CA GLU A 953 -36.30 9.70 47.21
C GLU A 953 -35.05 8.83 47.12
N ILE A 954 -34.56 8.60 45.89
CA ILE A 954 -33.28 7.93 45.64
C ILE A 954 -32.27 8.99 45.16
N ILE A 955 -31.20 9.17 45.94
CA ILE A 955 -30.07 10.02 45.58
C ILE A 955 -28.97 9.11 45.03
N THR A 956 -28.69 9.21 43.73
CA THR A 956 -27.62 8.44 43.09
C THR A 956 -26.48 9.38 42.71
N SER A 957 -25.28 9.11 43.23
CA SER A 957 -24.05 9.85 42.91
C SER A 957 -23.34 9.15 41.75
N THR A 958 -23.33 9.76 40.57
CA THR A 958 -22.69 9.19 39.37
C THR A 958 -21.34 9.86 39.15
N THR A 959 -20.26 9.07 39.08
CA THR A 959 -18.88 9.56 38.94
C THR A 959 -18.37 9.55 37.50
N SER A 960 -19.14 9.03 36.53
CA SER A 960 -18.72 8.85 35.13
C SER A 960 -19.80 9.26 34.12
N ASN A 961 -19.45 10.13 33.16
CA ASN A 961 -20.31 10.55 32.04
C ASN A 961 -20.67 9.40 31.07
N TYR A 962 -19.90 8.31 31.07
CA TYR A 962 -20.11 7.17 30.17
C TYR A 962 -21.36 6.36 30.54
N GLU A 963 -21.66 6.24 31.84
CA GLU A 963 -22.84 5.52 32.30
C GLU A 963 -24.12 6.27 31.96
N THR A 964 -24.11 7.60 32.02
CA THR A 964 -25.26 8.46 31.67
C THR A 964 -25.65 8.36 30.18
N GLN A 965 -24.67 8.34 29.26
CA GLN A 965 -24.94 8.14 27.82
C GLN A 965 -25.35 6.70 27.48
N THR A 966 -24.79 5.72 28.19
CA THR A 966 -25.13 4.31 27.96
C THR A 966 -26.55 4.01 28.48
N PHE A 967 -26.97 4.64 29.58
CA PHE A 967 -28.32 4.52 30.12
C PHE A 967 -29.38 5.19 29.24
N SER A 968 -29.12 6.42 28.73
CA SER A 968 -30.07 7.14 27.87
C SER A 968 -30.31 6.44 26.51
N SER A 969 -29.27 5.81 25.95
CA SER A 969 -29.34 5.12 24.65
C SER A 969 -30.19 3.84 24.63
N LYS A 970 -30.43 3.20 25.78
CA LYS A 970 -31.26 1.97 25.86
C LYS A 970 -32.75 2.28 25.69
N THR A 971 -33.18 3.52 25.94
CA THR A 971 -34.58 3.95 25.96
C THR A 971 -35.05 4.73 24.73
N GLU A 972 -34.14 5.24 23.89
CA GLU A 972 -34.52 6.09 22.73
C GLU A 972 -34.98 5.27 21.51
N TRP A 973 -36.29 4.97 21.46
CA TRP A 973 -36.91 4.27 20.33
C TRP A 973 -37.02 5.12 19.06
N ARG A 974 -37.02 6.46 19.17
CA ARG A 974 -37.21 7.40 18.05
C ARG A 974 -36.08 7.33 17.03
N VAL A 975 -34.83 7.40 17.49
CA VAL A 975 -33.62 7.32 16.63
C VAL A 975 -33.57 5.98 15.89
N ARG A 976 -33.96 4.89 16.55
CA ARG A 976 -34.05 3.57 15.92
C ARG A 976 -35.19 3.48 14.91
N ALA A 977 -36.34 4.08 15.18
CA ALA A 977 -37.45 4.14 14.23
C ALA A 977 -37.07 4.87 12.94
N ILE A 978 -36.38 6.01 13.04
CA ILE A 978 -35.88 6.74 11.87
C ILE A 978 -34.85 5.90 11.11
N SER A 979 -33.93 5.25 11.82
CA SER A 979 -32.91 4.39 11.21
C SER A 979 -33.52 3.17 10.49
N ALA A 980 -34.60 2.61 11.03
CA ALA A 980 -35.30 1.46 10.45
C ALA A 980 -35.93 1.77 9.08
N THR A 981 -36.34 3.02 8.81
CA THR A 981 -36.88 3.39 7.49
C THR A 981 -35.88 3.18 6.34
N ASN A 982 -34.58 3.23 6.64
CA ASN A 982 -33.50 3.03 5.68
C ASN A 982 -33.11 1.56 5.45
N LEU A 983 -33.69 0.59 6.18
CA LEU A 983 -33.34 -0.83 6.07
C LEU A 983 -33.53 -1.41 4.67
N HIS A 984 -34.45 -0.85 3.89
CA HIS A 984 -34.68 -1.25 2.50
C HIS A 984 -33.41 -1.10 1.62
N LEU A 985 -32.49 -0.17 1.95
CA LEU A 985 -31.25 0.04 1.19
C LEU A 985 -30.30 -1.16 1.28
N ARG A 986 -30.30 -1.89 2.41
CA ARG A 986 -29.45 -3.07 2.62
C ARG A 986 -29.84 -4.25 1.73
N THR A 987 -31.08 -4.26 1.24
CA THR A 987 -31.57 -5.30 0.31
C THR A 987 -30.95 -5.21 -1.08
N ASN A 988 -30.18 -4.15 -1.38
CA ASN A 988 -29.43 -4.04 -2.63
C ASN A 988 -28.17 -4.92 -2.63
N HIS A 989 -27.57 -5.17 -1.46
CA HIS A 989 -26.36 -5.96 -1.30
C HIS A 989 -26.65 -7.17 -0.42
N ILE A 990 -26.98 -8.29 -1.07
CA ILE A 990 -27.32 -9.53 -0.38
C ILE A 990 -26.22 -10.56 -0.62
N TYR A 991 -25.63 -11.04 0.47
CA TYR A 991 -24.69 -12.15 0.46
C TYR A 991 -25.42 -13.41 0.90
N VAL A 992 -25.27 -14.49 0.16
CA VAL A 992 -25.78 -15.81 0.55
C VAL A 992 -24.58 -16.71 0.79
N SER A 993 -24.44 -17.23 2.02
CA SER A 993 -23.43 -18.22 2.34
C SER A 993 -23.86 -19.56 1.74
N SER A 994 -23.21 -19.97 0.67
CA SER A 994 -23.35 -21.29 0.04
C SER A 994 -22.12 -22.13 0.34
N ASP A 995 -22.30 -23.32 0.91
CA ASP A 995 -21.27 -24.37 0.97
C ASP A 995 -21.41 -25.30 -0.25
N ASP A 996 -20.47 -26.25 -0.42
CA ASP A 996 -20.50 -27.22 -1.53
C ASP A 996 -21.83 -28.00 -1.58
N ILE A 997 -22.37 -28.19 -2.79
CA ILE A 997 -23.65 -28.86 -3.04
C ILE A 997 -23.52 -30.34 -2.65
N LYS A 998 -24.29 -30.76 -1.64
CA LYS A 998 -24.44 -32.18 -1.31
C LYS A 998 -25.59 -32.75 -2.13
N GLU A 999 -25.32 -33.78 -2.95
CA GLU A 999 -26.34 -34.44 -3.79
C GLU A 999 -27.50 -35.06 -2.99
N THR A 1000 -27.31 -35.27 -1.69
CA THR A 1000 -28.30 -35.86 -0.77
C THR A 1000 -29.09 -34.82 0.04
N GLY A 1001 -28.74 -33.54 0.00
CA GLY A 1001 -29.37 -32.49 0.82
C GLY A 1001 -30.50 -31.75 0.11
N TYR A 1002 -31.49 -31.28 0.88
CA TYR A 1002 -32.53 -30.38 0.34
C TYR A 1002 -31.97 -29.00 0.00
N THR A 1003 -32.43 -28.42 -1.10
CA THR A 1003 -32.14 -27.04 -1.50
C THR A 1003 -33.34 -26.14 -1.25
N TYR A 1004 -33.15 -25.09 -0.47
CA TYR A 1004 -34.23 -24.17 -0.10
C TYR A 1004 -34.21 -22.92 -0.97
N ILE A 1005 -35.35 -22.56 -1.56
CA ILE A 1005 -35.49 -21.38 -2.41
C ILE A 1005 -36.34 -20.34 -1.69
N LEU A 1006 -35.72 -19.23 -1.31
CA LEU A 1006 -36.36 -18.09 -0.67
C LEU A 1006 -36.73 -17.02 -1.72
N PRO A 1007 -38.02 -16.61 -1.82
CA PRO A 1007 -38.42 -15.49 -2.66
C PRO A 1007 -37.79 -14.17 -2.22
N LYS A 1008 -37.24 -13.41 -3.15
CA LYS A 1008 -36.61 -12.11 -2.84
C LYS A 1008 -37.61 -11.07 -2.33
N ASN A 1009 -38.88 -11.13 -2.77
CA ASN A 1009 -39.90 -10.21 -2.29
C ASN A 1009 -40.19 -10.39 -0.79
N VAL A 1010 -40.26 -11.65 -0.32
CA VAL A 1010 -40.43 -11.99 1.10
C VAL A 1010 -39.23 -11.49 1.89
N LEU A 1011 -38.01 -11.78 1.43
CA LEU A 1011 -36.80 -11.30 2.10
C LEU A 1011 -36.76 -9.77 2.19
N LYS A 1012 -37.06 -9.06 1.08
CA LYS A 1012 -37.05 -7.60 1.03
C LYS A 1012 -38.04 -7.02 2.05
N LYS A 1013 -39.25 -7.56 2.11
CA LYS A 1013 -40.25 -7.11 3.08
C LYS A 1013 -39.86 -7.47 4.51
N PHE A 1014 -39.33 -8.67 4.76
CA PHE A 1014 -38.87 -9.13 6.07
C PHE A 1014 -37.75 -8.22 6.64
N VAL A 1015 -36.79 -7.82 5.80
CA VAL A 1015 -35.75 -6.85 6.21
C VAL A 1015 -36.35 -5.46 6.47
N THR A 1016 -37.31 -5.01 5.66
CA THR A 1016 -37.93 -3.68 5.81
C THR A 1016 -38.74 -3.55 7.11
N ILE A 1017 -39.38 -4.63 7.57
CA ILE A 1017 -40.20 -4.61 8.79
C ILE A 1017 -39.39 -4.81 10.08
N SER A 1018 -38.07 -5.02 9.99
CA SER A 1018 -37.21 -5.40 11.12
C SER A 1018 -36.66 -4.21 11.91
N ASP A 1019 -35.96 -4.48 13.01
CA ASP A 1019 -35.18 -3.51 13.78
C ASP A 1019 -33.69 -3.83 13.68
N LEU A 1020 -32.85 -2.80 13.84
CA LEU A 1020 -31.38 -2.95 13.79
C LEU A 1020 -30.80 -3.70 15.00
N ARG A 1021 -31.51 -3.77 16.13
CA ARG A 1021 -31.03 -4.40 17.36
C ARG A 1021 -31.94 -5.53 17.83
N ALA A 1022 -33.24 -5.28 17.90
CA ALA A 1022 -34.21 -6.29 18.31
C ALA A 1022 -34.34 -7.34 17.21
N GLN A 1023 -34.05 -8.60 17.55
CA GLN A 1023 -34.22 -9.71 16.63
C GLN A 1023 -35.72 -9.94 16.40
N ILE A 1024 -36.11 -10.07 15.14
CA ILE A 1024 -37.45 -10.52 14.76
C ILE A 1024 -37.34 -11.91 14.12
N ALA A 1025 -38.37 -12.74 14.30
CA ALA A 1025 -38.43 -14.08 13.74
C ALA A 1025 -39.73 -14.28 12.95
N GLY A 1026 -39.70 -15.16 11.96
CA GLY A 1026 -40.87 -15.61 11.20
C GLY A 1026 -40.77 -17.08 10.84
N TYR A 1027 -41.88 -17.80 10.86
CA TYR A 1027 -41.94 -19.20 10.43
C TYR A 1027 -41.95 -19.32 8.91
N LEU A 1028 -41.34 -20.38 8.40
CA LEU A 1028 -41.21 -20.68 6.99
C LEU A 1028 -42.10 -21.88 6.64
N TYR A 1029 -42.90 -21.70 5.60
CA TYR A 1029 -43.72 -22.75 5.00
C TYR A 1029 -43.39 -22.86 3.52
N GLY A 1030 -43.62 -24.03 2.95
CA GLY A 1030 -43.35 -24.27 1.54
C GLY A 1030 -43.81 -25.62 1.05
N ILE A 1031 -43.47 -25.88 -0.20
CA ILE A 1031 -43.72 -27.16 -0.87
C ILE A 1031 -42.57 -27.46 -1.84
N SER A 1032 -42.38 -28.73 -2.15
CA SER A 1032 -41.50 -29.11 -3.24
C SER A 1032 -42.18 -28.91 -4.60
N PRO A 1033 -41.47 -28.42 -5.63
CA PRO A 1033 -42.02 -28.38 -6.98
C PRO A 1033 -42.31 -29.80 -7.47
N PRO A 1034 -43.34 -30.01 -8.31
CA PRO A 1034 -43.75 -31.33 -8.76
C PRO A 1034 -42.63 -32.07 -9.52
N ASP A 1035 -41.76 -31.33 -10.18
CA ASP A 1035 -40.65 -31.87 -10.97
C ASP A 1035 -39.43 -32.27 -10.14
N ASN A 1036 -39.30 -31.80 -8.88
CA ASN A 1036 -38.13 -32.07 -8.06
C ASN A 1036 -38.40 -32.06 -6.53
N PRO A 1037 -38.46 -33.24 -5.88
CA PRO A 1037 -38.73 -33.34 -4.45
C PRO A 1037 -37.56 -32.89 -3.55
N GLN A 1038 -36.34 -32.80 -4.09
CA GLN A 1038 -35.16 -32.35 -3.34
C GLN A 1038 -35.10 -30.81 -3.21
N VAL A 1039 -35.92 -30.09 -3.97
CA VAL A 1039 -36.04 -28.63 -3.87
C VAL A 1039 -37.22 -28.31 -2.96
N LYS A 1040 -37.04 -27.31 -2.09
CA LYS A 1040 -38.07 -26.79 -1.20
C LYS A 1040 -38.27 -25.32 -1.50
N GLU A 1041 -39.39 -24.98 -2.12
CA GLU A 1041 -39.74 -23.59 -2.42
C GLU A 1041 -40.54 -22.99 -1.28
N ILE A 1042 -40.04 -21.90 -0.70
CA ILE A 1042 -40.71 -21.20 0.40
C ILE A 1042 -41.87 -20.39 -0.20
N ARG A 1043 -43.10 -20.91 -0.03
CA ARG A 1043 -44.37 -20.35 -0.50
C ARG A 1043 -45.47 -20.73 0.50
N LEU A 1044 -46.60 -20.04 0.44
CA LEU A 1044 -47.80 -20.39 1.22
C LEU A 1044 -48.91 -20.95 0.31
N PRO A 1045 -48.85 -22.25 -0.08
CA PRO A 1045 -49.94 -22.94 -0.76
C PRO A 1045 -50.97 -23.54 0.24
N GLU A 1046 -52.07 -24.09 -0.27
CA GLU A 1046 -53.14 -24.71 0.54
C GLU A 1046 -52.67 -25.96 1.33
N GLU A 1047 -51.67 -26.70 0.82
CA GLU A 1047 -51.00 -27.81 1.52
C GLU A 1047 -49.65 -27.34 2.12
N MET A 1048 -49.63 -26.99 3.41
CA MET A 1048 -48.48 -26.36 4.06
C MET A 1048 -47.53 -27.37 4.73
N GLU A 1049 -46.29 -27.48 4.27
CA GLU A 1049 -45.20 -28.16 4.99
C GLU A 1049 -44.37 -27.12 5.77
N PRO A 1050 -44.14 -27.28 7.09
CA PRO A 1050 -43.26 -26.39 7.85
C PRO A 1050 -41.80 -26.65 7.46
N LEU A 1051 -41.11 -25.60 7.01
CA LEU A 1051 -39.70 -25.65 6.58
C LEU A 1051 -38.75 -25.02 7.62
N GLY A 1052 -39.27 -24.55 8.75
CA GLY A 1052 -38.48 -24.00 9.85
C GLY A 1052 -38.76 -22.52 10.10
N TRP A 1053 -37.72 -21.72 10.35
CA TRP A 1053 -37.87 -20.31 10.72
C TRP A 1053 -36.69 -19.44 10.24
N ILE A 1054 -36.96 -18.16 10.04
CA ILE A 1054 -36.00 -17.11 9.70
C ILE A 1054 -35.97 -16.06 10.80
N HIS A 1055 -34.79 -15.57 11.18
CA HIS A 1055 -34.68 -14.45 12.11
C HIS A 1055 -33.57 -13.47 11.74
N THR A 1056 -33.68 -12.24 12.22
CA THR A 1056 -32.66 -11.20 12.05
C THR A 1056 -31.62 -11.28 13.16
N GLN A 1057 -30.36 -10.95 12.85
CA GLN A 1057 -29.31 -10.78 13.83
C GLN A 1057 -28.51 -9.50 13.58
N PRO A 1058 -28.16 -8.74 14.64
CA PRO A 1058 -27.48 -7.45 14.50
C PRO A 1058 -26.02 -7.59 14.08
N ASN A 1059 -25.38 -8.74 14.36
CA ASN A 1059 -24.00 -9.03 14.02
C ASN A 1059 -23.92 -10.33 13.23
N GLU A 1060 -23.03 -10.38 12.24
CA GLU A 1060 -22.77 -11.62 11.49
C GLU A 1060 -21.92 -12.57 12.33
N LEU A 1061 -22.44 -13.77 12.57
CA LEU A 1061 -21.74 -14.85 13.26
C LEU A 1061 -21.34 -15.93 12.23
N PRO A 1062 -20.10 -16.46 12.30
CA PRO A 1062 -19.66 -17.55 11.42
C PRO A 1062 -20.27 -18.91 11.80
N GLN A 1063 -20.96 -18.95 12.94
CA GLN A 1063 -21.58 -20.12 13.53
C GLN A 1063 -23.01 -19.78 13.95
N LEU A 1064 -23.88 -20.79 13.98
CA LEU A 1064 -25.22 -20.66 14.53
C LEU A 1064 -25.14 -20.38 16.03
N SER A 1065 -25.97 -19.48 16.57
CA SER A 1065 -25.86 -19.16 18.00
C SER A 1065 -26.34 -20.33 18.87
N PRO A 1066 -25.79 -20.52 20.08
CA PRO A 1066 -26.26 -21.57 20.99
C PRO A 1066 -27.74 -21.41 21.36
N GLN A 1067 -28.24 -20.17 21.37
CA GLN A 1067 -29.65 -19.85 21.61
C GLN A 1067 -30.55 -20.33 20.46
N ASP A 1068 -30.10 -20.22 19.22
CA ASP A 1068 -30.85 -20.69 18.05
C ASP A 1068 -30.95 -22.23 18.06
N ILE A 1069 -29.87 -22.93 18.41
CA ILE A 1069 -29.88 -24.40 18.55
C ILE A 1069 -30.85 -24.83 19.65
N THR A 1070 -30.78 -24.18 20.80
CA THR A 1070 -31.65 -24.49 21.95
C THR A 1070 -33.11 -24.22 21.61
N THR A 1071 -33.41 -23.10 20.93
CA THR A 1071 -34.77 -22.72 20.55
C THR A 1071 -35.32 -23.69 19.50
N HIS A 1072 -34.56 -23.98 18.45
CA HIS A 1072 -35.00 -24.88 17.40
C HIS A 1072 -35.21 -26.32 17.90
N ALA A 1073 -34.31 -26.83 18.76
CA ALA A 1073 -34.46 -28.15 19.35
C ALA A 1073 -35.70 -28.25 20.26
N LYS A 1074 -36.01 -27.22 21.03
CA LYS A 1074 -37.23 -27.17 21.87
C LYS A 1074 -38.49 -27.11 21.02
N VAL A 1075 -38.52 -26.26 19.98
CA VAL A 1075 -39.65 -26.17 19.05
C VAL A 1075 -39.91 -27.50 18.34
N MET A 1076 -38.86 -28.19 17.91
CA MET A 1076 -38.96 -29.53 17.32
C MET A 1076 -39.44 -30.59 18.32
N ALA A 1077 -38.99 -30.52 19.58
CA ALA A 1077 -39.45 -31.44 20.62
C ALA A 1077 -40.93 -31.26 20.96
N ASP A 1078 -41.42 -30.02 20.91
CA ASP A 1078 -42.82 -29.67 21.21
C ASP A 1078 -43.76 -29.94 20.01
N ASN A 1079 -43.24 -29.99 18.78
CA ASN A 1079 -44.03 -30.12 17.55
C ASN A 1079 -43.57 -31.31 16.69
N SER A 1080 -44.31 -32.41 16.74
CA SER A 1080 -44.03 -33.60 15.93
C SER A 1080 -44.18 -33.41 14.41
N SER A 1081 -44.76 -32.29 13.97
CA SER A 1081 -44.90 -31.92 12.55
C SER A 1081 -43.58 -31.38 11.94
N TRP A 1082 -42.60 -31.03 12.77
CA TRP A 1082 -41.30 -30.52 12.32
C TRP A 1082 -40.33 -31.68 12.09
N ASP A 1083 -40.02 -31.96 10.83
CA ASP A 1083 -39.06 -32.98 10.44
C ASP A 1083 -37.62 -32.44 10.53
N GLY A 1084 -36.78 -33.08 11.35
CA GLY A 1084 -35.40 -32.64 11.61
C GLY A 1084 -34.48 -32.60 10.39
N GLU A 1085 -34.78 -33.31 9.30
CA GLU A 1085 -34.01 -33.22 8.06
C GLU A 1085 -34.52 -32.13 7.09
N LYS A 1086 -35.76 -31.67 7.27
CA LYS A 1086 -36.41 -30.68 6.39
C LYS A 1086 -36.55 -29.29 7.00
N THR A 1087 -36.53 -29.17 8.32
CA THR A 1087 -36.65 -27.89 8.99
C THR A 1087 -35.30 -27.21 9.15
N ILE A 1088 -35.25 -25.92 8.81
CA ILE A 1088 -34.02 -25.13 8.80
C ILE A 1088 -34.15 -23.84 9.59
N ILE A 1089 -32.99 -23.27 9.94
CA ILE A 1089 -32.85 -21.97 10.59
C ILE A 1089 -32.15 -21.06 9.60
N ILE A 1090 -32.82 -19.99 9.18
CA ILE A 1090 -32.22 -18.96 8.33
C ILE A 1090 -31.84 -17.77 9.20
N THR A 1091 -30.55 -17.48 9.29
CA THR A 1091 -30.03 -16.29 9.97
C THR A 1091 -29.86 -15.15 8.95
N CYS A 1092 -30.53 -14.02 9.15
CA CYS A 1092 -30.38 -12.80 8.35
C CYS A 1092 -29.55 -11.77 9.13
N SER A 1093 -28.26 -11.68 8.82
CA SER A 1093 -27.32 -10.80 9.52
C SER A 1093 -27.27 -9.42 8.89
N PHE A 1094 -27.36 -8.40 9.72
CA PHE A 1094 -27.25 -7.01 9.30
C PHE A 1094 -25.81 -6.53 9.37
N THR A 1095 -25.17 -6.42 8.21
CA THR A 1095 -23.86 -5.78 8.07
C THR A 1095 -24.04 -4.35 7.56
N PRO A 1096 -23.10 -3.43 7.82
CA PRO A 1096 -23.22 -2.04 7.35
C PRO A 1096 -23.41 -1.98 5.82
N GLY A 1097 -24.61 -1.59 5.37
CA GLY A 1097 -24.96 -1.47 3.94
C GLY A 1097 -25.34 -2.77 3.23
N SER A 1098 -25.37 -3.92 3.91
CA SER A 1098 -25.69 -5.22 3.30
C SER A 1098 -26.41 -6.18 4.25
N CYS A 1099 -26.99 -7.24 3.68
CA CYS A 1099 -27.56 -8.35 4.43
C CYS A 1099 -26.82 -9.65 4.08
N SER A 1100 -26.44 -10.44 5.08
CA SER A 1100 -25.84 -11.77 4.89
C SER A 1100 -26.82 -12.84 5.36
N LEU A 1101 -27.14 -13.80 4.49
CA LEU A 1101 -28.01 -14.93 4.80
C LEU A 1101 -27.21 -16.22 4.86
N THR A 1102 -27.47 -16.99 5.90
CA THR A 1102 -26.99 -18.36 6.03
C THR A 1102 -28.14 -19.25 6.50
N ALA A 1103 -28.23 -20.45 5.95
CA ALA A 1103 -29.21 -21.44 6.34
C ALA A 1103 -28.51 -22.62 7.04
N TYR A 1104 -29.10 -23.10 8.13
CA TYR A 1104 -28.57 -24.18 8.95
C TYR A 1104 -29.64 -25.25 9.20
N LYS A 1105 -29.21 -26.50 9.30
CA LYS A 1105 -29.99 -27.60 9.90
C LYS A 1105 -29.32 -28.09 11.17
N LEU A 1106 -30.09 -28.65 12.10
CA LEU A 1106 -29.50 -29.30 13.27
C LEU A 1106 -29.08 -30.72 12.94
N THR A 1107 -27.95 -31.14 13.51
CA THR A 1107 -27.57 -32.55 13.53
C THR A 1107 -28.27 -33.26 14.69
N PRO A 1108 -28.41 -34.59 14.67
CA PRO A 1108 -29.00 -35.33 15.78
C PRO A 1108 -28.33 -35.04 17.14
N SER A 1109 -27.01 -34.85 17.16
CA SER A 1109 -26.27 -34.46 18.36
C SER A 1109 -26.58 -33.04 18.83
N GLY A 1110 -26.77 -32.11 17.90
CA GLY A 1110 -27.20 -30.75 18.22
C GLY A 1110 -28.63 -30.67 18.76
N TYR A 1111 -29.54 -31.50 18.24
CA TYR A 1111 -30.90 -31.64 18.75
C TYR A 1111 -30.91 -32.16 20.19
N GLU A 1112 -30.17 -33.24 20.48
CA GLU A 1112 -30.03 -33.81 21.83
C GLU A 1112 -29.49 -32.76 22.82
N TRP A 1113 -28.41 -32.07 22.43
CA TRP A 1113 -27.78 -31.04 23.25
C TRP A 1113 -28.71 -29.83 23.49
N GLY A 1114 -29.35 -29.32 22.43
CA GLY A 1114 -30.24 -28.17 22.51
C GLY A 1114 -31.47 -28.43 23.39
N ARG A 1115 -32.00 -29.66 23.37
CA ARG A 1115 -33.11 -30.09 24.24
C ARG A 1115 -32.71 -30.09 25.72
N GLN A 1116 -31.49 -30.54 26.03
CA GLN A 1116 -30.99 -30.63 27.41
C GLN A 1116 -30.46 -29.29 27.94
N ASN A 1117 -30.11 -28.33 27.08
CA ASN A 1117 -29.50 -27.07 27.49
C ASN A 1117 -30.48 -26.15 28.24
N THR A 1118 -30.07 -25.76 29.46
CA THR A 1118 -30.76 -24.79 30.32
C THR A 1118 -30.04 -23.45 30.44
N ASP A 1119 -28.77 -23.38 30.04
CA ASP A 1119 -27.95 -22.17 30.11
C ASP A 1119 -28.26 -21.24 28.93
N LYS A 1120 -28.63 -19.99 29.25
CA LYS A 1120 -28.96 -18.93 28.27
C LYS A 1120 -27.76 -18.02 27.96
N GLY A 1121 -26.58 -18.30 28.52
CA GLY A 1121 -25.35 -17.56 28.26
C GLY A 1121 -24.88 -17.63 26.80
N ASN A 1122 -23.97 -16.74 26.43
CA ASN A 1122 -23.46 -16.64 25.05
C ASN A 1122 -22.54 -17.79 24.63
N ASN A 1123 -21.97 -18.55 25.59
CA ASN A 1123 -21.13 -19.70 25.31
C ASN A 1123 -21.38 -20.82 26.34
N PRO A 1124 -22.50 -21.54 26.22
CA PRO A 1124 -22.90 -22.57 27.17
C PRO A 1124 -22.00 -23.80 27.09
N LYS A 1125 -21.84 -24.50 28.23
CA LYS A 1125 -20.97 -25.67 28.35
C LYS A 1125 -21.41 -26.79 27.40
N GLY A 1126 -20.44 -27.32 26.64
CA GLY A 1126 -20.68 -28.43 25.70
C GLY A 1126 -21.17 -28.02 24.31
N TYR A 1127 -21.31 -26.72 24.02
CA TYR A 1127 -21.59 -26.25 22.66
C TYR A 1127 -20.44 -26.61 21.70
N LEU A 1128 -20.78 -27.23 20.57
CA LEU A 1128 -19.82 -27.60 19.51
C LEU A 1128 -20.35 -27.17 18.14
N PRO A 1129 -19.49 -26.69 17.23
CA PRO A 1129 -19.88 -26.40 15.84
C PRO A 1129 -20.41 -27.59 15.05
N SER A 1130 -20.23 -28.83 15.52
CA SER A 1130 -20.78 -30.06 14.92
C SER A 1130 -22.27 -30.27 15.21
N HIS A 1131 -22.88 -29.44 16.05
CA HIS A 1131 -24.31 -29.49 16.39
C HIS A 1131 -25.22 -29.00 15.26
N TYR A 1132 -24.67 -28.35 14.25
CA TYR A 1132 -25.42 -27.88 13.10
C TYR A 1132 -24.63 -28.09 11.82
N GLU A 1133 -25.32 -28.06 10.70
CA GLU A 1133 -24.76 -28.19 9.37
C GLU A 1133 -25.32 -27.07 8.49
N LYS A 1134 -24.49 -26.47 7.63
CA LYS A 1134 -24.96 -25.48 6.66
C LYS A 1134 -25.73 -26.19 5.55
N VAL A 1135 -26.86 -25.60 5.15
CA VAL A 1135 -27.69 -26.13 4.06
C VAL A 1135 -27.75 -25.15 2.90
N GLN A 1136 -28.03 -25.69 1.72
CA GLN A 1136 -28.07 -24.89 0.50
C GLN A 1136 -29.33 -24.02 0.48
N MET A 1137 -29.13 -22.72 0.26
CA MET A 1137 -30.20 -21.77 0.07
C MET A 1137 -29.96 -20.93 -1.20
N LEU A 1138 -31.02 -20.67 -1.94
CA LEU A 1138 -31.03 -19.83 -3.12
C LEU A 1138 -32.06 -18.69 -2.97
N LEU A 1139 -31.77 -17.56 -3.60
CA LEU A 1139 -32.71 -16.47 -3.76
C LEU A 1139 -33.28 -16.49 -5.18
N SER A 1140 -34.59 -16.39 -5.30
CA SER A 1140 -35.27 -16.40 -6.60
C SER A 1140 -36.17 -15.18 -6.79
N ASP A 1141 -36.11 -14.62 -8.01
CA ASP A 1141 -36.98 -13.55 -8.50
C ASP A 1141 -38.08 -14.11 -9.43
N ARG A 1142 -38.12 -15.44 -9.66
CA ARG A 1142 -39.06 -16.09 -10.60
C ARG A 1142 -40.47 -16.25 -10.06
N PHE A 1143 -40.63 -16.24 -8.74
CA PHE A 1143 -41.92 -16.38 -8.07
C PHE A 1143 -42.00 -15.48 -6.84
N LEU A 1144 -43.23 -15.23 -6.39
CA LEU A 1144 -43.52 -14.41 -5.24
C LEU A 1144 -43.98 -15.28 -4.08
N GLY A 1145 -43.46 -15.00 -2.88
CA GLY A 1145 -44.01 -15.54 -1.63
C GLY A 1145 -45.01 -14.59 -0.98
N PHE A 1146 -45.77 -15.09 0.00
CA PHE A 1146 -46.80 -14.36 0.74
C PHE A 1146 -46.46 -14.28 2.23
N PHE A 1147 -47.23 -13.53 3.01
CA PHE A 1147 -47.13 -13.47 4.47
C PHE A 1147 -48.47 -13.83 5.10
N MET A 1148 -48.41 -14.49 6.26
CA MET A 1148 -49.53 -14.60 7.19
C MET A 1148 -49.21 -13.79 8.45
N VAL A 1149 -50.19 -13.06 8.95
CA VAL A 1149 -50.07 -12.22 10.15
C VAL A 1149 -51.24 -12.48 11.09
N PRO A 1150 -51.11 -12.21 12.40
CA PRO A 1150 -52.23 -12.33 13.33
C PRO A 1150 -53.47 -11.53 12.89
N THR A 1151 -54.68 -12.11 12.99
CA THR A 1151 -55.96 -11.41 12.68
C THR A 1151 -56.26 -10.31 13.70
N GLN A 1152 -56.11 -10.62 14.98
CA GLN A 1152 -56.31 -9.68 16.08
C GLN A 1152 -54.98 -9.38 16.77
N GLY A 1153 -54.67 -8.09 16.92
CA GLY A 1153 -53.49 -7.61 17.63
C GLY A 1153 -52.25 -7.37 16.75
N SER A 1154 -51.11 -7.24 17.42
CA SER A 1154 -49.81 -6.95 16.80
C SER A 1154 -48.99 -8.22 16.69
N TRP A 1155 -48.16 -8.36 15.65
CA TRP A 1155 -47.12 -9.40 15.62
C TRP A 1155 -45.90 -9.03 16.48
N ASN A 1156 -45.73 -7.74 16.80
CA ASN A 1156 -44.64 -7.21 17.60
C ASN A 1156 -45.12 -6.76 19.00
N TYR A 1157 -44.67 -7.47 20.04
CA TYR A 1157 -44.98 -7.15 21.43
C TYR A 1157 -43.85 -6.42 22.18
N ASN A 1158 -42.81 -5.95 21.49
CA ASN A 1158 -41.65 -5.32 22.14
C ASN A 1158 -42.02 -4.09 23.00
N PHE A 1159 -43.01 -3.29 22.60
CA PHE A 1159 -43.54 -2.16 23.38
C PHE A 1159 -44.75 -2.52 24.26
N MET A 1160 -45.19 -3.77 24.20
CA MET A 1160 -46.36 -4.30 24.92
C MET A 1160 -45.99 -5.61 25.63
N GLY A 1161 -44.80 -5.69 26.22
CA GLY A 1161 -44.24 -6.95 26.74
C GLY A 1161 -45.13 -7.66 27.76
N VAL A 1162 -45.89 -6.90 28.56
CA VAL A 1162 -46.84 -7.44 29.55
C VAL A 1162 -48.00 -8.21 28.89
N ARG A 1163 -48.33 -7.91 27.63
CA ARG A 1163 -49.40 -8.59 26.87
C ARG A 1163 -48.92 -9.85 26.16
N HIS A 1164 -47.61 -10.15 26.18
CA HIS A 1164 -47.06 -11.33 25.52
C HIS A 1164 -46.95 -12.49 26.51
N ASP A 1165 -47.61 -13.59 26.18
CA ASP A 1165 -47.53 -14.86 26.90
C ASP A 1165 -47.02 -15.95 25.93
N PRO A 1166 -46.00 -16.77 26.28
CA PRO A 1166 -45.56 -17.89 25.47
C PRO A 1166 -46.68 -18.88 25.07
N ASN A 1167 -47.75 -18.99 25.86
CA ASN A 1167 -48.88 -19.90 25.62
C ASN A 1167 -50.09 -19.21 24.94
N MET A 1168 -49.91 -17.97 24.46
CA MET A 1168 -50.98 -17.22 23.78
C MET A 1168 -51.44 -17.91 22.49
N LYS A 1169 -52.76 -18.02 22.29
CA LYS A 1169 -53.37 -18.49 21.04
C LYS A 1169 -53.77 -17.31 20.17
N TYR A 1170 -53.54 -17.42 18.86
CA TYR A 1170 -53.88 -16.39 17.87
C TYR A 1170 -54.32 -17.04 16.56
N GLU A 1171 -55.18 -16.34 15.81
CA GLU A 1171 -55.59 -16.71 14.45
C GLU A 1171 -54.74 -15.94 13.42
N LEU A 1172 -54.62 -16.48 12.21
CA LEU A 1172 -53.81 -15.90 11.13
C LEU A 1172 -54.66 -15.49 9.92
N GLN A 1173 -54.26 -14.40 9.26
CA GLN A 1173 -54.83 -13.94 7.99
C GLN A 1173 -53.72 -13.66 6.97
N LEU A 1174 -54.06 -13.77 5.69
CA LEU A 1174 -53.17 -13.43 4.59
C LEU A 1174 -53.12 -11.90 4.42
N CYS A 1175 -52.07 -11.27 4.94
CA CYS A 1175 -51.87 -9.83 4.85
C CYS A 1175 -50.37 -9.50 5.00
N ASN A 1176 -49.96 -8.32 4.54
CA ASN A 1176 -48.58 -7.87 4.67
C ASN A 1176 -48.28 -7.41 6.11
N PRO A 1177 -47.14 -7.84 6.70
CA PRO A 1177 -46.75 -7.40 8.02
C PRO A 1177 -46.47 -5.89 8.05
N LYS A 1178 -46.99 -5.26 9.11
CA LYS A 1178 -46.69 -3.86 9.46
C LYS A 1178 -45.26 -3.73 9.96
N GLU A 1179 -44.64 -2.56 9.83
CA GLU A 1179 -43.25 -2.30 10.24
C GLU A 1179 -43.07 -2.36 11.77
N PHE A 1180 -41.85 -2.62 12.25
CA PHE A 1180 -41.56 -2.79 13.69
C PHE A 1180 -42.08 -1.64 14.56
N TYR A 1181 -42.00 -0.40 14.07
CA TYR A 1181 -42.41 0.82 14.78
C TYR A 1181 -43.79 1.35 14.33
N HIS A 1182 -44.63 0.52 13.70
CA HIS A 1182 -45.98 0.92 13.29
C HIS A 1182 -46.86 1.27 14.51
N GLU A 1183 -47.85 2.15 14.34
CA GLU A 1183 -48.66 2.73 15.41
C GLU A 1183 -49.36 1.67 16.28
N VAL A 1184 -49.93 0.66 15.61
CA VAL A 1184 -50.56 -0.53 16.22
C VAL A 1184 -49.66 -1.27 17.23
N HIS A 1185 -48.34 -1.20 17.06
CA HIS A 1185 -47.38 -1.91 17.90
C HIS A 1185 -47.01 -1.13 19.18
N ARG A 1186 -47.40 0.15 19.26
CA ARG A 1186 -47.04 1.08 20.33
C ARG A 1186 -48.19 2.01 20.76
N PRO A 1187 -49.39 1.48 21.05
CA PRO A 1187 -50.58 2.29 21.35
C PRO A 1187 -50.42 3.19 22.57
N ALA A 1188 -49.65 2.76 23.58
CA ALA A 1188 -49.39 3.54 24.78
C ALA A 1188 -48.71 4.90 24.50
N HIS A 1189 -47.88 5.00 23.46
CA HIS A 1189 -47.24 6.26 23.10
C HIS A 1189 -48.23 7.29 22.53
N PHE A 1190 -49.31 6.83 21.87
CA PHE A 1190 -50.33 7.70 21.29
C PHE A 1190 -51.43 8.05 22.30
N LEU A 1191 -51.79 7.10 23.18
CA LEU A 1191 -52.75 7.34 24.25
C LEU A 1191 -52.25 8.37 25.28
N ASN A 1192 -50.94 8.38 25.56
CA ASN A 1192 -50.34 9.43 26.40
C ASN A 1192 -50.39 10.82 25.76
N PHE A 1193 -50.50 10.89 24.43
CA PHE A 1193 -50.60 12.16 23.68
C PHE A 1193 -52.04 12.67 23.66
N SER A 1194 -53.04 11.78 23.52
CA SER A 1194 -54.46 12.18 23.60
C SER A 1194 -54.85 12.65 25.00
N SER A 1195 -54.27 12.08 26.06
CA SER A 1195 -54.51 12.55 27.44
C SER A 1195 -53.95 13.94 27.74
N LEU A 1196 -53.10 14.51 26.87
CA LEU A 1196 -52.60 15.88 26.99
C LEU A 1196 -53.57 16.90 26.37
N GLU A 1197 -54.38 16.52 25.38
CA GLU A 1197 -55.38 17.40 24.75
C GLU A 1197 -56.60 17.66 25.64
N ASP A 1198 -56.92 16.75 26.58
CA ASP A 1198 -58.02 16.94 27.55
C ASP A 1198 -57.73 18.05 28.60
N GLY A 1199 -56.53 18.66 28.57
CA GLY A 1199 -56.12 19.74 29.47
C GLY A 1199 -56.38 21.17 28.98
N ASP A 1200 -56.68 21.38 27.69
CA ASP A 1200 -56.87 22.71 27.11
C ASP A 1200 -58.34 23.13 27.08
N GLY A 1201 -58.90 23.35 28.28
CA GLY A 1201 -60.07 24.18 28.42
C GLY A 1201 -59.67 25.65 28.54
N VAL A 1202 -59.44 26.37 27.43
CA VAL A 1202 -59.68 27.82 27.19
C VAL A 1202 -59.28 28.16 25.74
N GLY A 1203 -60.23 28.61 24.92
CA GLY A 1203 -59.93 29.30 23.65
C GLY A 1203 -60.98 29.12 22.55
N ALA A 1204 -62.13 29.80 22.72
CA ALA A 1204 -63.14 29.92 21.67
C ALA A 1204 -62.62 30.66 20.42
N ASP A 1205 -63.25 30.35 19.29
CA ASP A 1205 -63.19 30.99 17.96
C ASP A 1205 -61.92 30.82 17.11
N ARG A 1206 -61.91 29.75 16.31
CA ARG A 1206 -61.46 29.82 14.91
C ARG A 1206 -62.45 29.08 14.00
N GLU A 1207 -63.34 29.83 13.37
CA GLU A 1207 -63.97 29.39 12.12
C GLU A 1207 -62.87 29.22 11.06
N ASP A 1208 -62.74 28.01 10.51
CA ASP A 1208 -61.92 27.74 9.35
C ASP A 1208 -62.70 28.14 8.09
N MET A 1209 -62.41 29.33 7.57
CA MET A 1209 -62.99 29.87 6.33
C MET A 1209 -62.21 29.43 5.07
N TYR A 1210 -61.48 28.32 5.09
CA TYR A 1210 -60.91 27.73 3.86
C TYR A 1210 -60.94 26.19 3.90
N ALA A 1211 -62.12 25.64 3.60
CA ALA A 1211 -62.28 24.30 3.03
C ALA A 1211 -62.59 24.39 1.53
#